data_AF-A0A3N5XKW9-F1
#
_entry.id   AF-A0A3N5XKW9-F1
#
_cell.length_a   1.000
_cell.length_b   1.000
_cell.length_c   1.000
_cell.angle_alpha   90.00
_cell.angle_beta   90.00
_cell.angle_gamma   90.00
#
_symmetry.space_group_name_H-M   'P 1'
#
loop_
_entity.id
_entity.type
_entity.pdbx_description
1 polymer ?
#
loop_
_entity_poly.entity_id
_entity_poly.type
_entity_poly.pdbx_seq_one_letter_code
_entity_poly.pdbx_strand_id
1 'polypeptide(L)'
;MKSDRLFVLGLGLFLVLLSASPLWADDDAYHAALRAQLQARGITGGTWVFAASGSDASESSTLGLISVTNIVVDFKTASGPEPFTQIRGLTTSAATTNPWDAAVRFNTRQPVTAGDSLLLVVWVRGVSASQGTGYLTHILEQTASPYDKSLSLDQTPATEWQQWMIPFRAGLTLPTGQARYQINLGYQAQKIEIAGLAILNFGTAYTVSELPRSTYHLDYEGHSPDAPWRAEALARIENLRKAPLQIQVVDRRGAPVPGAGVHIRMKRHAFGFGTAVAMGRMLGASANDETYRERIFNLNGDGKTWSIIVFENATKWPNWENESSEGTKEQVVATVKAFRDAGIEVRGHTLVWPAWQYLPSDIQANHNPDYVRNRITEHIAEEAAYPGLKGQIDEWDVLNEPAHLSDLRNLFGGEQIYADWFKLAAQTDPDTKLYINEYSIISSGGKDTSMQSRYRAVIDSILANGGRIDGIGMQGHLGSTLTGPETIYSILNDFSNYGAAISITEFDASGADQQILGDYMRDLLIICFSHLRVENFVMWGFWDGAHWHQDAPMYRSDWTLKPAGQAFLQTVFTDWWTDVSTVSDQQGAAGVRGFLGDYDVEVTYEGQTVTRHLSLNKDGLRQTIGLDERVNRTPRRSRMSRREQWELVWSDEFEGSAIDTAKWEHQIGTGSGGWGNKEWEYYTARSENSRIEDGKLVIEARNDNYTPPGFSFPYSYTSARMRTRNKGDWTYGRFELRAKLPKGQGIWPAIWMMPTDDFYGTWAASGEIDIMEYLGHETNKVYGTLHYGGQWPSNRSHGSSYVLPSGNFSDDFHLFRLEWEPGVMRWYVDDVLYQTQPPPEWYTTTPFPAPFDKRFHLILNLAVGGNWPGYPNASTQFPQRMEVDYVRVYQKR
;
A
#
# COMPACT_ATOMS: atom_id res chain seq x y z
N MET A 1 21.20 -60.67 49.20
CA MET A 1 22.27 -61.10 48.28
C MET A 1 21.63 -61.87 47.13
N LYS A 2 21.78 -61.37 45.90
CA LYS A 2 21.51 -61.98 44.57
C LYS A 2 20.15 -62.64 44.26
N SER A 3 19.83 -62.58 42.95
CA SER A 3 19.03 -63.50 42.11
C SER A 3 17.52 -63.60 42.37
N ASP A 4 16.62 -63.73 41.40
CA ASP A 4 16.69 -63.85 39.94
C ASP A 4 15.33 -63.47 39.34
N ARG A 5 15.31 -63.18 38.03
CA ARG A 5 14.11 -63.06 37.21
C ARG A 5 13.37 -64.40 37.12
N LEU A 6 12.04 -64.41 37.18
CA LEU A 6 11.20 -65.36 36.44
C LEU A 6 9.84 -64.74 36.10
N PHE A 7 9.33 -65.12 34.93
CA PHE A 7 8.24 -64.50 34.15
C PHE A 7 6.93 -65.31 34.28
N VAL A 8 5.80 -64.60 34.06
CA VAL A 8 4.43 -65.06 33.69
C VAL A 8 3.55 -65.82 34.71
N LEU A 9 2.49 -65.14 35.17
CA LEU A 9 1.10 -65.60 35.39
C LEU A 9 0.30 -64.31 35.66
N GLY A 10 -0.65 -63.81 34.86
CA GLY A 10 -1.66 -64.49 34.07
C GLY A 10 -2.96 -64.56 34.88
N LEU A 11 -3.75 -63.48 34.90
CA LEU A 11 -5.23 -63.48 35.01
C LEU A 11 -5.76 -62.03 35.10
N GLY A 12 -6.75 -61.68 34.27
CA GLY A 12 -7.45 -60.41 34.37
C GLY A 12 -8.41 -60.10 33.22
N LEU A 13 -9.47 -60.91 33.08
CA LEU A 13 -10.74 -60.62 32.39
C LEU A 13 -10.67 -59.92 31.02
N PHE A 14 -10.65 -60.72 29.95
CA PHE A 14 -11.27 -60.30 28.68
C PHE A 14 -12.76 -60.63 28.75
N LEU A 15 -13.59 -59.61 29.00
CA LEU A 15 -15.01 -59.70 28.69
C LEU A 15 -15.13 -59.78 27.16
N VAL A 16 -15.51 -60.96 26.66
CA VAL A 16 -15.98 -61.12 25.29
C VAL A 16 -17.35 -60.45 25.21
N LEU A 17 -17.35 -59.15 24.90
CA LEU A 17 -18.51 -58.51 24.30
C LEU A 17 -18.41 -58.76 22.80
N LEU A 18 -18.99 -59.89 22.38
CA LEU A 18 -19.59 -60.04 21.07
C LEU A 18 -20.72 -59.00 20.96
N SER A 19 -20.38 -57.74 20.74
CA SER A 19 -21.29 -56.86 20.03
C SER A 19 -21.18 -57.29 18.57
N ALA A 20 -22.20 -58.02 18.12
CA ALA A 20 -22.46 -58.17 16.71
C ALA A 20 -22.36 -56.78 16.07
N SER A 21 -21.28 -56.55 15.31
CA SER A 21 -21.28 -55.51 14.30
C SER A 21 -22.58 -55.68 13.52
N PRO A 22 -23.36 -54.63 13.23
CA PRO A 22 -24.35 -54.76 12.20
C PRO A 22 -23.58 -55.29 10.99
N LEU A 23 -23.94 -56.46 10.48
CA LEU A 23 -23.53 -56.88 9.16
C LEU A 23 -24.20 -55.88 8.21
N TRP A 24 -23.45 -54.87 7.77
CA TRP A 24 -23.87 -53.99 6.69
C TRP A 24 -23.79 -54.85 5.42
N ALA A 25 -24.94 -55.18 4.84
CA ALA A 25 -24.99 -55.95 3.61
C ALA A 25 -24.42 -55.14 2.42
N ASP A 26 -23.54 -55.81 1.68
CA ASP A 26 -23.14 -55.66 0.27
C ASP A 26 -22.40 -54.39 -0.22
N ASP A 27 -21.39 -53.88 0.49
CA ASP A 27 -20.34 -53.11 -0.19
C ASP A 27 -19.50 -54.06 -1.07
N ASP A 28 -19.14 -53.64 -2.29
CA ASP A 28 -18.16 -54.38 -3.09
C ASP A 28 -16.74 -54.30 -2.49
N ALA A 29 -15.79 -55.04 -3.05
CA ALA A 29 -14.44 -55.11 -2.53
C ALA A 29 -13.75 -53.73 -2.42
N TYR A 30 -14.01 -52.83 -3.37
CA TYR A 30 -13.44 -51.48 -3.36
C TYR A 30 -14.04 -50.62 -2.25
N HIS A 31 -15.37 -50.56 -2.14
CA HIS A 31 -16.06 -49.76 -1.14
C HIS A 31 -15.79 -50.28 0.28
N ALA A 32 -15.73 -51.60 0.46
CA ALA A 32 -15.36 -52.23 1.73
C ALA A 32 -13.92 -51.87 2.14
N ALA A 33 -12.97 -51.90 1.20
CA ALA A 33 -11.58 -51.49 1.46
C ALA A 33 -11.49 -50.01 1.83
N LEU A 34 -12.23 -49.13 1.13
CA LEU A 34 -12.29 -47.71 1.44
C LEU A 34 -12.87 -47.46 2.84
N ARG A 35 -13.96 -48.13 3.23
CA ARG A 35 -14.50 -48.02 4.59
C ARG A 35 -13.52 -48.50 5.65
N ALA A 36 -12.82 -49.60 5.41
CA ALA A 36 -11.78 -50.07 6.33
C ALA A 36 -10.64 -49.05 6.49
N GLN A 37 -10.24 -48.39 5.38
CA GLN A 37 -9.26 -47.30 5.39
C GLN A 37 -9.71 -46.10 6.22
N LEU A 38 -11.00 -45.73 6.15
CA LEU A 38 -11.59 -44.65 6.96
C LEU A 38 -11.73 -45.05 8.43
N GLN A 39 -12.16 -46.28 8.71
CA GLN A 39 -12.32 -46.82 10.06
C GLN A 39 -10.99 -46.87 10.81
N ALA A 40 -9.89 -47.21 10.13
CA ALA A 40 -8.55 -47.16 10.69
C ALA A 40 -8.13 -45.75 11.15
N ARG A 41 -8.80 -44.70 10.65
CA ARG A 41 -8.62 -43.29 11.05
C ARG A 41 -9.69 -42.81 12.04
N GLY A 42 -10.50 -43.71 12.59
CA GLY A 42 -11.58 -43.37 13.53
C GLY A 42 -12.84 -42.80 12.86
N ILE A 43 -12.94 -42.86 11.53
CA ILE A 43 -14.06 -42.32 10.77
C ILE A 43 -15.00 -43.46 10.39
N THR A 44 -16.25 -43.38 10.83
CA THR A 44 -17.26 -44.43 10.63
C THR A 44 -18.59 -43.85 10.15
N GLY A 45 -19.47 -44.68 9.60
CA GLY A 45 -20.75 -44.25 9.05
C GLY A 45 -20.63 -43.65 7.64
N GLY A 46 -21.53 -42.71 7.31
CA GLY A 46 -21.62 -42.07 6.00
C GLY A 46 -22.36 -42.89 4.93
N THR A 47 -23.13 -42.20 4.09
CA THR A 47 -23.94 -42.78 3.01
C THR A 47 -23.30 -42.58 1.64
N TRP A 48 -23.38 -43.58 0.77
CA TRP A 48 -22.84 -43.49 -0.60
C TRP A 48 -23.73 -42.61 -1.48
N VAL A 49 -23.18 -41.53 -2.02
CA VAL A 49 -23.96 -40.53 -2.77
C VAL A 49 -24.36 -41.03 -4.17
N PHE A 50 -23.58 -41.93 -4.77
CA PHE A 50 -23.85 -42.49 -6.10
C PHE A 50 -24.74 -43.74 -6.10
N ALA A 51 -25.12 -44.28 -4.94
CA ALA A 51 -25.91 -45.51 -4.82
C ALA A 51 -27.28 -45.25 -4.16
N ALA A 52 -28.32 -46.00 -4.53
CA ALA A 52 -29.67 -45.85 -3.94
C ALA A 52 -29.76 -46.48 -2.52
N SER A 53 -28.92 -47.48 -2.26
CA SER A 53 -28.71 -48.12 -0.96
C SER A 53 -27.24 -48.55 -0.83
N GLY A 54 -26.79 -48.88 0.39
CA GLY A 54 -25.41 -49.35 0.62
C GLY A 54 -25.05 -50.57 -0.22
N SER A 55 -25.99 -51.50 -0.37
CA SER A 55 -25.86 -52.75 -1.12
C SER A 55 -25.83 -52.61 -2.64
N ASP A 56 -26.18 -51.44 -3.19
CA ASP A 56 -26.16 -51.17 -4.64
C ASP A 56 -24.86 -50.45 -5.09
N ALA A 57 -23.98 -50.14 -4.14
CA ALA A 57 -22.73 -49.44 -4.37
C ALA A 57 -21.67 -50.42 -4.88
N SER A 58 -21.39 -50.37 -6.18
CA SER A 58 -20.26 -51.07 -6.79
C SER A 58 -19.41 -50.11 -7.61
N GLU A 59 -18.13 -50.38 -7.70
CA GLU A 59 -17.18 -49.67 -8.56
C GLU A 59 -17.69 -49.62 -10.00
N SER A 60 -18.23 -50.75 -10.49
CA SER A 60 -18.81 -50.86 -11.82
C SER A 60 -20.06 -50.02 -12.00
N SER A 61 -20.94 -49.94 -11.00
CA SER A 61 -22.16 -49.14 -11.08
C SER A 61 -21.81 -47.66 -11.07
N THR A 62 -20.92 -47.21 -10.18
CA THR A 62 -20.49 -45.80 -10.12
C THR A 62 -19.77 -45.35 -11.38
N LEU A 63 -18.77 -46.10 -11.86
CA LEU A 63 -18.07 -45.80 -13.12
C LEU A 63 -18.92 -46.05 -14.38
N GLY A 64 -20.12 -46.61 -14.21
CA GLY A 64 -21.12 -46.81 -15.26
C GLY A 64 -22.16 -45.68 -15.36
N LEU A 65 -22.25 -44.76 -14.38
CA LEU A 65 -23.19 -43.62 -14.37
C LEU A 65 -22.81 -42.48 -15.34
N ILE A 66 -21.97 -42.77 -16.33
CA ILE A 66 -21.24 -41.77 -17.10
C ILE A 66 -22.11 -41.18 -18.21
N SER A 67 -22.21 -39.85 -18.24
CA SER A 67 -22.54 -39.13 -19.47
C SER A 67 -21.34 -38.28 -19.86
N VAL A 68 -21.08 -38.17 -21.17
CA VAL A 68 -19.89 -37.50 -21.68
C VAL A 68 -20.25 -36.44 -22.71
N THR A 69 -19.43 -35.41 -22.77
CA THR A 69 -19.45 -34.41 -23.83
C THR A 69 -18.02 -34.25 -24.30
N ASN A 70 -17.77 -34.32 -25.62
CA ASN A 70 -16.47 -34.13 -26.26
C ASN A 70 -15.27 -34.88 -25.61
N ILE A 71 -15.52 -36.07 -25.05
CA ILE A 71 -14.50 -36.95 -24.47
C ILE A 71 -14.67 -38.36 -25.04
N VAL A 72 -13.55 -38.97 -25.45
CA VAL A 72 -13.49 -40.39 -25.77
C VAL A 72 -13.15 -41.17 -24.50
N VAL A 73 -14.01 -42.13 -24.13
CA VAL A 73 -13.83 -42.98 -22.95
C VAL A 73 -13.44 -44.39 -23.36
N ASP A 74 -12.32 -44.87 -22.84
CA ASP A 74 -11.89 -46.27 -22.97
C ASP A 74 -11.99 -47.01 -21.62
N PHE A 75 -12.34 -48.30 -21.69
CA PHE A 75 -12.62 -49.14 -20.53
C PHE A 75 -11.50 -50.17 -20.39
N LYS A 76 -10.91 -50.27 -19.20
CA LYS A 76 -9.89 -51.28 -18.89
C LYS A 76 -10.18 -51.96 -17.56
N THR A 77 -9.75 -53.20 -17.44
CA THR A 77 -9.69 -53.92 -16.17
C THR A 77 -8.32 -53.67 -15.54
N ALA A 78 -8.30 -53.34 -14.24
CA ALA A 78 -7.06 -53.20 -13.49
C ALA A 78 -6.55 -54.58 -13.05
N SER A 79 -5.22 -54.74 -13.03
CA SER A 79 -4.54 -55.93 -12.52
C SER A 79 -3.38 -55.58 -11.58
N GLY A 80 -3.36 -54.33 -11.08
CA GLY A 80 -2.33 -53.79 -10.19
C GLY A 80 -2.61 -54.08 -8.71
N PRO A 81 -1.71 -53.66 -7.81
CA PRO A 81 -1.87 -53.82 -6.36
C PRO A 81 -2.93 -52.90 -5.74
N GLU A 82 -3.42 -51.90 -6.49
CA GLU A 82 -4.44 -50.97 -6.02
C GLU A 82 -5.81 -51.65 -5.79
N PRO A 83 -6.66 -51.14 -4.88
CA PRO A 83 -7.91 -51.80 -4.49
C PRO A 83 -9.04 -51.70 -5.54
N PHE A 84 -8.83 -50.99 -6.64
CA PHE A 84 -9.80 -50.80 -7.72
C PHE A 84 -9.61 -51.87 -8.80
N THR A 85 -10.69 -52.27 -9.47
CA THR A 85 -10.69 -53.30 -10.52
C THR A 85 -11.02 -52.75 -11.90
N GLN A 86 -11.46 -51.50 -12.00
CA GLN A 86 -11.86 -50.86 -13.24
C GLN A 86 -11.19 -49.50 -13.45
N ILE A 87 -10.74 -49.26 -14.67
CA ILE A 87 -10.12 -48.01 -15.11
C ILE A 87 -10.98 -47.42 -16.23
N ARG A 88 -11.10 -46.08 -16.24
CA ARG A 88 -11.62 -45.30 -17.36
C ARG A 88 -10.52 -44.40 -17.90
N GLY A 89 -10.12 -44.60 -19.14
CA GLY A 89 -9.27 -43.66 -19.87
C GLY A 89 -10.12 -42.56 -20.50
N LEU A 90 -9.82 -41.31 -20.19
CA LEU A 90 -10.54 -40.13 -20.61
C LEU A 90 -9.64 -39.33 -21.55
N THR A 91 -10.02 -39.23 -22.82
CA THR A 91 -9.22 -38.56 -23.85
C THR A 91 -9.96 -37.35 -24.42
N THR A 92 -9.32 -36.18 -24.35
CA THR A 92 -9.74 -34.94 -25.01
C THR A 92 -8.73 -34.62 -26.12
N SER A 93 -9.19 -34.36 -27.34
CA SER A 93 -8.30 -34.18 -28.51
C SER A 93 -7.73 -32.77 -28.67
N ALA A 94 -8.33 -31.76 -28.05
CA ALA A 94 -7.91 -30.36 -28.10
C ALA A 94 -8.55 -29.56 -26.94
N ALA A 95 -8.03 -28.38 -26.64
CA ALA A 95 -8.73 -27.43 -25.77
C ALA A 95 -10.07 -27.02 -26.39
N THR A 96 -11.09 -26.84 -25.55
CA THR A 96 -12.42 -26.36 -25.94
C THR A 96 -12.60 -24.89 -25.56
N THR A 97 -13.62 -24.23 -26.12
CA THR A 97 -13.91 -22.83 -25.79
C THR A 97 -14.17 -22.64 -24.30
N ASN A 98 -14.95 -23.54 -23.69
CA ASN A 98 -15.10 -23.60 -22.25
C ASN A 98 -14.64 -24.96 -21.71
N PRO A 99 -14.04 -25.04 -20.53
CA PRO A 99 -13.53 -26.31 -20.01
C PRO A 99 -14.61 -27.38 -19.77
N TRP A 100 -15.85 -26.98 -19.48
CA TRP A 100 -17.00 -27.88 -19.29
C TRP A 100 -17.58 -28.44 -20.59
N ASP A 101 -17.16 -27.92 -21.76
CA ASP A 101 -17.56 -28.45 -23.06
C ASP A 101 -16.92 -29.81 -23.35
N ALA A 102 -15.84 -30.18 -22.64
CA ALA A 102 -15.34 -31.55 -22.57
C ALA A 102 -15.40 -32.05 -21.12
N ALA A 103 -16.39 -32.89 -20.79
CA ALA A 103 -16.62 -33.33 -19.42
C ALA A 103 -17.23 -34.73 -19.31
N VAL A 104 -16.97 -35.36 -18.17
CA VAL A 104 -17.51 -36.65 -17.74
C VAL A 104 -18.39 -36.41 -16.52
N ARG A 105 -19.64 -36.86 -16.52
CA ARG A 105 -20.62 -36.53 -15.46
C ARG A 105 -21.26 -37.78 -14.84
N PHE A 106 -21.49 -37.69 -13.54
CA PHE A 106 -22.03 -38.72 -12.65
C PHE A 106 -23.17 -38.10 -11.81
N ASN A 107 -24.43 -38.44 -12.12
CA ASN A 107 -25.56 -37.93 -11.34
C ASN A 107 -25.65 -38.64 -9.98
N THR A 108 -25.98 -37.90 -8.92
CA THR A 108 -26.15 -38.50 -7.59
C THR A 108 -27.44 -39.31 -7.51
N ARG A 109 -27.45 -40.35 -6.67
CA ARG A 109 -28.62 -41.18 -6.36
C ARG A 109 -29.17 -40.94 -4.95
N GLN A 110 -28.46 -40.16 -4.14
CA GLN A 110 -28.90 -39.66 -2.85
C GLN A 110 -29.03 -38.13 -2.88
N PRO A 111 -29.85 -37.55 -1.98
CA PRO A 111 -29.84 -36.11 -1.76
C PRO A 111 -28.54 -35.66 -1.08
N VAL A 112 -28.21 -34.38 -1.25
CA VAL A 112 -27.13 -33.68 -0.56
C VAL A 112 -27.76 -32.49 0.16
N THR A 113 -27.50 -32.30 1.45
CA THR A 113 -28.07 -31.19 2.22
C THR A 113 -27.02 -30.12 2.44
N ALA A 114 -27.40 -28.84 2.33
CA ALA A 114 -26.50 -27.74 2.63
C ALA A 114 -25.96 -27.88 4.06
N GLY A 115 -24.64 -27.75 4.19
CA GLY A 115 -23.91 -27.88 5.44
C GLY A 115 -23.43 -29.29 5.79
N ASP A 116 -23.82 -30.31 5.02
CA ASP A 116 -23.28 -31.66 5.14
C ASP A 116 -21.76 -31.68 4.84
N SER A 117 -21.03 -32.53 5.54
CA SER A 117 -19.63 -32.84 5.26
C SER A 117 -19.54 -34.07 4.36
N LEU A 118 -18.93 -33.92 3.19
CA LEU A 118 -18.77 -34.97 2.19
C LEU A 118 -17.30 -35.27 1.93
N LEU A 119 -17.02 -36.50 1.48
CA LEU A 119 -15.69 -36.94 1.06
C LEU A 119 -15.77 -37.52 -0.35
N LEU A 120 -15.19 -36.81 -1.33
CA LEU A 120 -14.91 -37.35 -2.66
C LEU A 120 -13.63 -38.17 -2.62
N VAL A 121 -13.70 -39.40 -3.12
CA VAL A 121 -12.55 -40.29 -3.28
C VAL A 121 -12.44 -40.70 -4.74
N VAL A 122 -11.28 -40.48 -5.35
CA VAL A 122 -11.01 -40.86 -6.73
C VAL A 122 -9.55 -41.23 -6.89
N TRP A 123 -9.27 -42.29 -7.64
CA TRP A 123 -7.93 -42.58 -8.11
C TRP A 123 -7.72 -41.93 -9.47
N VAL A 124 -6.59 -41.25 -9.66
CA VAL A 124 -6.29 -40.55 -10.90
C VAL A 124 -4.81 -40.67 -11.26
N ARG A 125 -4.50 -40.70 -12.56
CA ARG A 125 -3.17 -40.50 -13.12
C ARG A 125 -3.20 -39.87 -14.51
N GLY A 126 -2.16 -39.11 -14.82
CA GLY A 126 -1.89 -38.58 -16.15
C GLY A 126 -1.23 -39.63 -17.05
N VAL A 127 -1.67 -39.72 -18.31
CA VAL A 127 -1.07 -40.61 -19.32
C VAL A 127 -0.29 -39.80 -20.36
N SER A 128 -0.88 -38.72 -20.87
CA SER A 128 -0.25 -37.80 -21.81
C SER A 128 -0.98 -36.47 -21.83
N ALA A 129 -0.29 -35.35 -21.96
CA ALA A 129 -0.91 -34.04 -22.10
C ALA A 129 -0.06 -33.14 -23.01
N SER A 130 -0.67 -32.12 -23.60
CA SER A 130 0.05 -31.10 -24.38
C SER A 130 0.99 -30.28 -23.51
N GLN A 131 0.61 -30.08 -22.23
CA GLN A 131 1.38 -29.40 -21.20
C GLN A 131 1.29 -30.18 -19.88
N GLY A 132 2.45 -30.40 -19.27
CA GLY A 132 2.59 -31.15 -18.01
C GLY A 132 2.11 -32.60 -18.13
N THR A 133 1.50 -33.09 -17.06
CA THR A 133 1.01 -34.49 -16.94
C THR A 133 -0.51 -34.61 -17.12
N GLY A 134 -1.23 -33.49 -17.19
CA GLY A 134 -2.69 -33.42 -17.31
C GLY A 134 -3.28 -32.25 -16.54
N TYR A 135 -4.54 -31.94 -16.77
CA TYR A 135 -5.30 -30.97 -16.00
C TYR A 135 -6.81 -31.28 -16.03
N LEU A 136 -7.44 -31.31 -14.87
CA LEU A 136 -8.87 -31.61 -14.73
C LEU A 136 -9.49 -30.81 -13.60
N THR A 137 -10.81 -30.66 -13.61
CA THR A 137 -11.54 -30.02 -12.51
C THR A 137 -12.66 -30.92 -12.02
N HIS A 138 -12.66 -31.19 -10.72
CA HIS A 138 -13.76 -31.84 -10.01
C HIS A 138 -14.82 -30.82 -9.67
N ILE A 139 -16.06 -31.10 -10.07
CA ILE A 139 -17.19 -30.23 -9.76
C ILE A 139 -18.30 -31.06 -9.15
N LEU A 140 -18.86 -30.61 -8.03
CA LEU A 140 -20.18 -31.05 -7.57
C LEU A 140 -21.12 -29.86 -7.67
N GLU A 141 -22.16 -29.95 -8.49
CA GLU A 141 -23.07 -28.84 -8.78
C GLU A 141 -24.50 -29.34 -9.02
N GLN A 142 -25.44 -28.39 -9.07
CA GLN A 142 -26.78 -28.69 -9.51
C GLN A 142 -26.84 -29.00 -11.02
N THR A 143 -27.76 -29.87 -11.41
CA THR A 143 -27.87 -30.40 -12.79
C THR A 143 -28.45 -29.41 -13.82
N ALA A 144 -28.97 -28.27 -13.37
CA ALA A 144 -29.60 -27.25 -14.21
C ALA A 144 -29.17 -25.82 -13.80
N SER A 145 -29.39 -24.85 -14.69
CA SER A 145 -29.10 -23.44 -14.45
C SER A 145 -29.70 -22.95 -13.12
N PRO A 146 -28.98 -22.14 -12.31
CA PRO A 146 -27.69 -21.47 -12.58
C PRO A 146 -26.39 -22.30 -12.43
N TYR A 147 -26.43 -23.63 -12.23
CA TYR A 147 -25.24 -24.47 -12.01
C TYR A 147 -24.38 -24.06 -10.80
N ASP A 148 -25.03 -23.68 -9.71
CA ASP A 148 -24.38 -23.43 -8.42
C ASP A 148 -23.64 -24.68 -7.93
N LYS A 149 -22.48 -24.46 -7.29
CA LYS A 149 -21.50 -25.50 -6.97
C LYS A 149 -21.36 -25.68 -5.47
N SER A 150 -21.28 -26.93 -5.04
CA SER A 150 -20.84 -27.33 -3.69
C SER A 150 -19.36 -27.76 -3.67
N LEU A 151 -18.78 -28.08 -4.84
CA LEU A 151 -17.35 -28.36 -5.00
C LEU A 151 -16.92 -27.85 -6.38
N SER A 152 -15.77 -27.18 -6.44
CA SER A 152 -15.03 -26.91 -7.67
C SER A 152 -13.54 -26.96 -7.32
N LEU A 153 -12.83 -27.96 -7.81
CA LEU A 153 -11.44 -28.22 -7.46
C LEU A 153 -10.64 -28.65 -8.68
N ASP A 154 -9.74 -27.77 -9.11
CA ASP A 154 -8.76 -28.03 -10.15
C ASP A 154 -7.67 -29.00 -9.67
N GLN A 155 -7.12 -29.82 -10.58
CA GLN A 155 -6.08 -30.80 -10.29
C GLN A 155 -5.13 -31.04 -11.46
N THR A 156 -3.87 -31.30 -11.11
CA THR A 156 -2.82 -31.79 -12.02
C THR A 156 -2.39 -33.17 -11.55
N PRO A 157 -2.79 -34.26 -12.21
CA PRO A 157 -2.44 -35.61 -11.76
C PRO A 157 -0.98 -35.95 -12.07
N ALA A 158 -0.33 -36.74 -11.22
CA ALA A 158 0.98 -37.31 -11.53
C ALA A 158 0.87 -38.50 -12.51
N THR A 159 2.01 -39.02 -12.97
CA THR A 159 2.03 -40.18 -13.89
C THR A 159 1.72 -41.51 -13.19
N GLU A 160 2.01 -41.60 -11.91
CA GLU A 160 1.67 -42.70 -11.02
C GLU A 160 0.23 -42.59 -10.49
N TRP A 161 -0.36 -43.72 -10.10
CA TRP A 161 -1.68 -43.73 -9.48
C TRP A 161 -1.66 -43.03 -8.13
N GLN A 162 -2.51 -42.03 -7.99
CA GLN A 162 -2.73 -41.32 -6.74
C GLN A 162 -4.16 -41.49 -6.27
N GLN A 163 -4.36 -41.81 -4.99
CA GLN A 163 -5.67 -41.76 -4.34
C GLN A 163 -5.92 -40.36 -3.80
N TRP A 164 -6.94 -39.69 -4.30
CA TRP A 164 -7.32 -38.36 -3.88
C TRP A 164 -8.54 -38.47 -2.97
N MET A 165 -8.36 -38.04 -1.73
CA MET A 165 -9.40 -37.88 -0.72
C MET A 165 -9.63 -36.38 -0.52
N ILE A 166 -10.82 -35.92 -0.92
CA ILE A 166 -11.16 -34.50 -1.04
C ILE A 166 -12.39 -34.25 -0.16
N PRO A 167 -12.20 -33.78 1.09
CA PRO A 167 -13.32 -33.43 1.95
C PRO A 167 -13.83 -32.03 1.61
N PHE A 168 -15.15 -31.86 1.54
CA PHE A 168 -15.79 -30.59 1.22
C PHE A 168 -17.13 -30.46 1.95
N ARG A 169 -17.59 -29.22 2.11
CA ARG A 169 -18.91 -28.92 2.69
C ARG A 169 -19.91 -28.68 1.58
N ALA A 170 -21.08 -29.30 1.64
CA ALA A 170 -22.16 -28.99 0.71
C ALA A 170 -22.61 -27.53 0.90
N GLY A 171 -22.55 -26.75 -0.17
CA GLY A 171 -23.08 -25.38 -0.19
C GLY A 171 -24.59 -25.33 -0.45
N LEU A 172 -25.15 -26.41 -1.00
CA LEU A 172 -26.52 -26.45 -1.50
C LEU A 172 -27.29 -27.65 -0.96
N THR A 173 -28.60 -27.47 -0.79
CA THR A 173 -29.54 -28.57 -0.57
C THR A 173 -30.10 -29.00 -1.92
N LEU A 174 -29.70 -30.17 -2.38
CA LEU A 174 -30.06 -30.74 -3.68
C LEU A 174 -30.76 -32.10 -3.49
N PRO A 175 -32.02 -32.25 -3.96
CA PRO A 175 -32.71 -33.54 -3.98
C PRO A 175 -31.98 -34.60 -4.81
N THR A 176 -32.35 -35.86 -4.63
CA THR A 176 -31.85 -36.98 -5.45
C THR A 176 -31.95 -36.68 -6.94
N GLY A 177 -30.85 -36.90 -7.67
CA GLY A 177 -30.77 -36.68 -9.12
C GLY A 177 -30.66 -35.21 -9.53
N GLN A 178 -30.73 -34.25 -8.60
CA GLN A 178 -30.53 -32.83 -8.89
C GLN A 178 -29.10 -32.37 -8.64
N ALA A 179 -28.27 -33.17 -7.98
CA ALA A 179 -26.82 -32.96 -7.92
C ALA A 179 -26.09 -33.85 -8.94
N ARG A 180 -25.00 -33.33 -9.50
CA ARG A 180 -24.05 -34.10 -10.31
C ARG A 180 -22.62 -33.84 -9.88
N TYR A 181 -21.83 -34.89 -9.86
CA TYR A 181 -20.38 -34.79 -9.87
C TYR A 181 -19.89 -34.85 -11.30
N GLN A 182 -18.94 -34.01 -11.68
CA GLN A 182 -18.35 -34.02 -13.01
C GLN A 182 -16.85 -33.76 -12.97
N ILE A 183 -16.16 -34.25 -13.99
CA ILE A 183 -14.74 -34.02 -14.25
C ILE A 183 -14.64 -33.27 -15.58
N ASN A 184 -14.20 -32.02 -15.55
CA ASN A 184 -13.97 -31.20 -16.73
C ASN A 184 -12.54 -31.40 -17.23
N LEU A 185 -12.37 -31.53 -18.55
CA LEU A 185 -11.11 -31.89 -19.22
C LEU A 185 -10.83 -31.03 -20.46
N GLY A 186 -11.63 -30.00 -20.72
CA GLY A 186 -11.57 -29.15 -21.92
C GLY A 186 -10.40 -28.17 -21.99
N TYR A 187 -9.39 -28.32 -21.13
CA TYR A 187 -8.28 -27.37 -21.01
C TYR A 187 -7.18 -27.55 -22.07
N GLN A 188 -6.98 -28.78 -22.55
CA GLN A 188 -5.91 -29.12 -23.49
C GLN A 188 -6.16 -30.48 -24.15
N ALA A 189 -5.40 -30.80 -25.20
CA ALA A 189 -5.34 -32.17 -25.67
C ALA A 189 -4.59 -33.03 -24.64
N GLN A 190 -5.26 -34.06 -24.12
CA GLN A 190 -4.75 -34.90 -23.05
C GLN A 190 -5.46 -36.25 -22.94
N LYS A 191 -4.81 -37.17 -22.22
CA LYS A 191 -5.35 -38.44 -21.77
C LYS A 191 -5.06 -38.61 -20.29
N ILE A 192 -6.12 -38.79 -19.51
CA ILE A 192 -6.10 -39.01 -18.06
C ILE A 192 -6.83 -40.31 -17.76
N GLU A 193 -6.38 -41.07 -16.78
CA GLU A 193 -7.06 -42.27 -16.31
C GLU A 193 -7.63 -42.05 -14.91
N ILE A 194 -8.88 -42.48 -14.70
CA ILE A 194 -9.53 -42.51 -13.39
C ILE A 194 -9.92 -43.93 -13.00
N ALA A 195 -9.97 -44.20 -11.70
CA ALA A 195 -10.43 -45.44 -11.11
C ALA A 195 -11.02 -45.19 -9.70
N GLY A 196 -11.65 -46.20 -9.09
CA GLY A 196 -12.09 -46.14 -7.69
C GLY A 196 -12.81 -44.84 -7.28
N LEU A 197 -13.90 -44.49 -7.97
CA LEU A 197 -14.66 -43.27 -7.70
C LEU A 197 -15.74 -43.51 -6.63
N ALA A 198 -15.79 -42.67 -5.60
CA ALA A 198 -16.85 -42.66 -4.60
C ALA A 198 -17.08 -41.27 -4.00
N ILE A 199 -18.29 -41.00 -3.51
CA ILE A 199 -18.56 -39.85 -2.62
C ILE A 199 -19.34 -40.38 -1.40
N LEU A 200 -18.84 -40.11 -0.19
CA LEU A 200 -19.56 -40.36 1.06
C LEU A 200 -20.15 -39.05 1.62
N ASN A 201 -21.39 -39.09 2.07
CA ASN A 201 -22.00 -38.01 2.84
C ASN A 201 -22.08 -38.40 4.32
N PHE A 202 -21.41 -37.65 5.19
CA PHE A 202 -21.40 -37.87 6.64
C PHE A 202 -22.40 -37.00 7.41
N GLY A 203 -23.19 -36.18 6.72
CA GLY A 203 -24.05 -35.19 7.35
C GLY A 203 -23.23 -34.25 8.23
N THR A 204 -23.66 -34.07 9.47
CA THR A 204 -22.97 -33.24 10.47
C THR A 204 -22.12 -34.03 11.45
N ALA A 205 -21.92 -35.34 11.22
CA ALA A 205 -21.20 -36.22 12.16
C ALA A 205 -19.70 -35.88 12.28
N TYR A 206 -19.13 -35.29 11.22
CA TYR A 206 -17.74 -34.82 11.16
C TYR A 206 -17.71 -33.44 10.53
N THR A 207 -16.77 -32.61 10.96
CA THR A 207 -16.36 -31.40 10.24
C THR A 207 -15.47 -31.76 9.06
N VAL A 208 -15.41 -30.89 8.04
CA VAL A 208 -14.52 -31.09 6.88
C VAL A 208 -13.05 -31.25 7.29
N SER A 209 -12.62 -30.60 8.37
CA SER A 209 -11.27 -30.71 8.93
C SER A 209 -10.97 -32.05 9.60
N GLU A 210 -11.99 -32.78 10.06
CA GLU A 210 -11.83 -34.11 10.66
C GLU A 210 -11.77 -35.23 9.60
N LEU A 211 -12.28 -34.95 8.39
CA LEU A 211 -12.24 -35.90 7.28
C LEU A 211 -10.85 -35.99 6.66
N PRO A 212 -10.47 -37.15 6.10
CA PRO A 212 -9.13 -37.35 5.59
C PRO A 212 -8.94 -36.59 4.28
N ARG A 213 -7.74 -36.04 4.12
CA ARG A 213 -7.35 -35.25 2.96
C ARG A 213 -6.02 -35.76 2.40
N SER A 214 -5.94 -35.98 1.10
CA SER A 214 -4.65 -36.30 0.44
C SER A 214 -3.73 -35.07 0.39
N THR A 215 -2.41 -35.24 0.32
CA THR A 215 -1.49 -34.08 0.25
C THR A 215 -1.20 -33.63 -1.18
N TYR A 216 -1.56 -34.42 -2.19
CA TYR A 216 -1.27 -34.17 -3.62
C TYR A 216 -1.93 -32.92 -4.22
N HIS A 217 -2.92 -32.34 -3.53
CA HIS A 217 -3.59 -31.09 -3.92
C HIS A 217 -3.16 -29.87 -3.10
N LEU A 218 -2.17 -30.04 -2.22
CA LEU A 218 -1.76 -28.97 -1.31
C LEU A 218 -0.41 -28.37 -1.70
N ASP A 219 0.28 -28.96 -2.69
CA ASP A 219 1.64 -28.59 -3.09
C ASP A 219 1.69 -28.04 -4.53
N TYR A 220 2.77 -27.36 -4.89
CA TYR A 220 2.95 -26.70 -6.19
C TYR A 220 4.27 -27.10 -6.85
N GLU A 221 4.27 -27.04 -8.19
CA GLU A 221 5.47 -27.32 -8.98
C GLU A 221 6.60 -26.34 -8.62
N GLY A 222 7.79 -26.87 -8.33
CA GLY A 222 8.95 -26.09 -7.92
C GLY A 222 9.05 -25.77 -6.43
N HIS A 223 8.17 -26.30 -5.57
CA HIS A 223 8.21 -26.05 -4.11
C HIS A 223 9.47 -26.60 -3.41
N SER A 224 10.12 -27.65 -3.95
CA SER A 224 11.26 -28.31 -3.30
C SER A 224 12.27 -27.31 -2.68
N PRO A 225 12.77 -27.54 -1.45
CA PRO A 225 13.74 -26.65 -0.80
C PRO A 225 14.97 -26.36 -1.66
N ASP A 226 15.38 -27.32 -2.50
CA ASP A 226 16.55 -27.23 -3.39
C ASP A 226 16.17 -26.97 -4.86
N ALA A 227 14.96 -26.46 -5.13
CA ALA A 227 14.50 -26.18 -6.48
C ALA A 227 15.46 -25.22 -7.23
N PRO A 228 16.01 -25.61 -8.40
CA PRO A 228 17.04 -24.84 -9.10
C PRO A 228 16.65 -23.39 -9.44
N TRP A 229 15.37 -23.16 -9.80
CA TRP A 229 14.86 -21.84 -10.17
C TRP A 229 15.09 -20.78 -9.09
N ARG A 230 15.13 -21.18 -7.80
CA ARG A 230 15.26 -20.25 -6.67
C ARG A 230 16.63 -19.60 -6.65
N ALA A 231 17.70 -20.38 -6.92
CA ALA A 231 19.05 -19.85 -7.01
C ALA A 231 19.19 -18.85 -8.18
N GLU A 232 18.59 -19.16 -9.32
CA GLU A 232 18.58 -18.27 -10.49
C GLU A 232 17.79 -16.98 -10.23
N ALA A 233 16.64 -17.09 -9.56
CA ALA A 233 15.82 -15.94 -9.16
C ALA A 233 16.56 -15.02 -8.18
N LEU A 234 17.25 -15.58 -7.19
CA LEU A 234 18.07 -14.81 -6.25
C LEU A 234 19.23 -14.10 -6.96
N ALA A 235 19.87 -14.74 -7.94
CA ALA A 235 20.89 -14.10 -8.76
C ALA A 235 20.33 -12.93 -9.59
N ARG A 236 19.10 -13.04 -10.11
CA ARG A 236 18.41 -11.93 -10.77
C ARG A 236 18.06 -10.81 -9.79
N ILE A 237 17.55 -11.11 -8.61
CA ILE A 237 17.27 -10.12 -7.55
C ILE A 237 18.55 -9.37 -7.21
N GLU A 238 19.65 -10.08 -6.98
CA GLU A 238 20.94 -9.47 -6.69
C GLU A 238 21.32 -8.46 -7.75
N ASN A 239 21.11 -8.74 -9.04
CA ASN A 239 21.46 -7.86 -10.15
C ASN A 239 20.46 -6.72 -10.41
N LEU A 240 19.16 -7.00 -10.33
CA LEU A 240 18.08 -6.10 -10.73
C LEU A 240 17.59 -5.18 -9.62
N ARG A 241 17.63 -5.67 -8.37
CA ARG A 241 17.00 -5.01 -7.21
C ARG A 241 18.00 -4.41 -6.25
N LYS A 242 19.30 -4.53 -6.53
CA LYS A 242 20.35 -3.94 -5.72
C LYS A 242 21.32 -3.15 -6.57
N ALA A 243 21.90 -2.11 -5.99
CA ALA A 243 22.93 -1.30 -6.60
C ALA A 243 23.99 -0.87 -5.58
N PRO A 244 25.21 -0.48 -6.02
CA PRO A 244 26.21 0.04 -5.11
C PRO A 244 25.77 1.38 -4.51
N LEU A 245 25.82 1.48 -3.19
CA LEU A 245 25.69 2.72 -2.41
C LEU A 245 27.03 2.98 -1.72
N GLN A 246 27.77 3.95 -2.26
CA GLN A 246 29.12 4.30 -1.82
C GLN A 246 29.10 5.64 -1.10
N ILE A 247 29.63 5.66 0.11
CA ILE A 247 29.78 6.84 0.96
C ILE A 247 31.26 7.20 1.04
N GLN A 248 31.58 8.44 0.73
CA GLN A 248 32.92 9.01 0.85
C GLN A 248 32.93 10.01 2.01
N VAL A 249 33.54 9.66 3.12
CA VAL A 249 33.65 10.50 4.31
C VAL A 249 34.89 11.38 4.22
N VAL A 250 34.71 12.69 4.42
CA VAL A 250 35.80 13.69 4.33
C VAL A 250 35.74 14.73 5.46
N ASP A 251 36.86 15.40 5.72
CA ASP A 251 36.97 16.54 6.64
C ASP A 251 36.66 17.89 5.95
N ARG A 252 36.77 19.01 6.68
CA ARG A 252 36.61 20.39 6.15
C ARG A 252 37.49 20.72 4.94
N ARG A 253 38.61 20.03 4.78
CA ARG A 253 39.58 20.28 3.70
C ARG A 253 39.38 19.32 2.54
N GLY A 254 38.36 18.47 2.61
CA GLY A 254 38.09 17.41 1.63
C GLY A 254 39.06 16.23 1.76
N ALA A 255 39.83 16.15 2.85
CA ALA A 255 40.72 15.01 3.10
C ALA A 255 39.89 13.82 3.61
N PRO A 256 40.22 12.58 3.22
CA PRO A 256 39.50 11.41 3.69
C PRO A 256 39.57 11.23 5.21
N VAL A 257 38.45 10.80 5.82
CA VAL A 257 38.40 10.48 7.25
C VAL A 257 38.24 8.98 7.45
N PRO A 258 39.31 8.28 7.88
CA PRO A 258 39.26 6.84 8.16
C PRO A 258 38.63 6.54 9.52
N GLY A 259 37.96 5.39 9.63
CA GLY A 259 37.38 4.91 10.89
C GLY A 259 36.11 5.62 11.35
N ALA A 260 35.49 6.46 10.51
CA ALA A 260 34.17 7.01 10.78
C ALA A 260 33.12 5.90 10.70
N GLY A 261 32.27 5.79 11.72
CA GLY A 261 31.11 4.89 11.70
C GLY A 261 30.13 5.34 10.63
N VAL A 262 29.63 4.43 9.82
CA VAL A 262 28.64 4.68 8.77
C VAL A 262 27.51 3.67 8.94
N HIS A 263 26.30 4.15 9.24
CA HIS A 263 25.09 3.34 9.34
C HIS A 263 24.18 3.66 8.16
N ILE A 264 23.94 2.69 7.29
CA ILE A 264 23.10 2.80 6.10
C ILE A 264 21.80 2.06 6.38
N ARG A 265 20.71 2.81 6.57
CA ARG A 265 19.39 2.26 6.90
C ARG A 265 18.38 2.56 5.81
N MET A 266 17.84 1.52 5.22
CA MET A 266 16.71 1.63 4.30
C MET A 266 15.47 2.14 5.05
N LYS A 267 14.71 2.98 4.36
CA LYS A 267 13.47 3.59 4.84
C LYS A 267 12.25 3.13 4.04
N ARG A 268 12.44 2.90 2.74
CA ARG A 268 11.38 2.49 1.83
C ARG A 268 11.95 1.71 0.66
N HIS A 269 11.22 0.69 0.21
CA HIS A 269 11.53 -0.04 -1.02
C HIS A 269 11.16 0.78 -2.25
N ALA A 270 11.99 0.72 -3.30
CA ALA A 270 11.60 1.19 -4.62
C ALA A 270 10.63 0.23 -5.33
N PHE A 271 10.50 -1.01 -4.84
CA PHE A 271 9.51 -1.98 -5.31
C PHE A 271 8.25 -1.88 -4.45
N GLY A 272 7.08 -1.83 -5.09
CA GLY A 272 5.82 -1.64 -4.40
C GLY A 272 5.34 -2.91 -3.70
N PHE A 273 5.67 -3.10 -2.43
CA PHE A 273 5.02 -4.11 -1.59
C PHE A 273 3.78 -3.50 -0.93
N GLY A 274 2.60 -4.03 -1.22
CA GLY A 274 1.35 -3.36 -0.86
C GLY A 274 0.21 -4.25 -0.40
N THR A 275 -0.88 -3.60 -0.02
CA THR A 275 -2.13 -4.26 0.37
C THR A 275 -3.37 -3.43 0.01
N ALA A 276 -4.51 -4.09 -0.18
CA ALA A 276 -5.81 -3.45 -0.25
C ALA A 276 -6.29 -2.95 1.11
N VAL A 277 -6.94 -1.78 1.09
CA VAL A 277 -7.42 -1.05 2.25
C VAL A 277 -8.93 -0.97 2.22
N ALA A 278 -9.57 -1.47 3.28
CA ALA A 278 -11.00 -1.36 3.50
C ALA A 278 -11.32 0.00 4.13
N MET A 279 -12.01 0.89 3.39
CA MET A 279 -12.21 2.27 3.83
C MET A 279 -13.16 2.35 5.03
N GLY A 280 -14.15 1.46 5.11
CA GLY A 280 -14.99 1.31 6.31
C GLY A 280 -14.19 0.99 7.59
N ARG A 281 -13.05 0.30 7.49
CA ARG A 281 -12.14 0.05 8.63
C ARG A 281 -11.30 1.26 8.97
N MET A 282 -10.86 2.02 7.97
CA MET A 282 -10.15 3.28 8.19
C MET A 282 -11.02 4.30 8.95
N LEU A 283 -12.32 4.33 8.68
CA LEU A 283 -13.27 5.26 9.32
C LEU A 283 -13.91 4.72 10.60
N GLY A 284 -13.84 3.41 10.86
CA GLY A 284 -14.50 2.76 11.99
C GLY A 284 -13.89 3.10 13.35
N ALA A 285 -14.62 2.84 14.43
CA ALA A 285 -14.20 3.18 15.80
C ALA A 285 -14.08 1.97 16.73
N SER A 286 -14.15 0.74 16.21
CA SER A 286 -13.92 -0.45 17.04
C SER A 286 -12.42 -0.65 17.33
N ALA A 287 -12.10 -1.43 18.36
CA ALA A 287 -10.71 -1.78 18.68
C ALA A 287 -9.99 -2.48 17.50
N ASN A 288 -10.73 -3.23 16.67
CA ASN A 288 -10.17 -3.81 15.45
C ASN A 288 -9.90 -2.74 14.38
N ASP A 289 -10.73 -1.70 14.28
CA ASP A 289 -10.51 -0.60 13.33
C ASP A 289 -9.29 0.24 13.74
N GLU A 290 -9.08 0.45 15.05
CA GLU A 290 -7.86 1.06 15.59
C GLU A 290 -6.62 0.23 15.26
N THR A 291 -6.65 -1.07 15.55
CA THR A 291 -5.55 -2.00 15.23
C THR A 291 -5.28 -2.05 13.73
N TYR A 292 -6.33 -2.03 12.91
CA TYR A 292 -6.22 -2.01 11.45
C TYR A 292 -5.51 -0.76 10.97
N ARG A 293 -5.92 0.44 11.42
CA ARG A 293 -5.25 1.71 11.09
C ARG A 293 -3.80 1.74 11.53
N GLU A 294 -3.49 1.28 12.74
CA GLU A 294 -2.12 1.24 13.25
C GLU A 294 -1.23 0.36 12.35
N ARG A 295 -1.70 -0.84 11.99
CA ARG A 295 -0.94 -1.77 11.14
C ARG A 295 -0.82 -1.30 9.69
N ILE A 296 -1.73 -0.47 9.22
CA ILE A 296 -1.61 0.16 7.90
C ILE A 296 -0.42 1.13 7.83
N PHE A 297 -0.07 1.82 8.92
CA PHE A 297 1.08 2.75 8.94
C PHE A 297 2.32 2.16 9.64
N ASN A 298 2.16 1.08 10.39
CA ASN A 298 3.22 0.41 11.13
C ASN A 298 2.89 -1.07 11.32
N LEU A 299 3.20 -1.90 10.31
CA LEU A 299 2.64 -3.25 10.17
C LEU A 299 2.88 -4.15 11.37
N ASN A 300 4.06 -4.06 11.99
CA ASN A 300 4.45 -4.88 13.16
C ASN A 300 4.97 -4.08 14.36
N GLY A 301 4.80 -2.76 14.38
CA GLY A 301 5.30 -1.94 15.48
C GLY A 301 6.78 -1.55 15.37
N ASP A 302 7.50 -1.97 14.32
CA ASP A 302 8.92 -1.68 14.11
C ASP A 302 9.17 -0.49 13.16
N GLY A 303 8.11 0.21 12.76
CA GLY A 303 8.15 1.40 11.90
C GLY A 303 8.21 1.09 10.41
N LYS A 304 8.16 -0.19 9.99
CA LYS A 304 8.08 -0.58 8.59
C LYS A 304 6.63 -0.74 8.16
N THR A 305 6.34 -0.33 6.92
CA THR A 305 5.00 -0.43 6.35
C THR A 305 5.03 -0.58 4.84
N TRP A 306 3.84 -0.64 4.24
CA TRP A 306 3.58 -0.76 2.81
C TRP A 306 4.24 0.35 2.00
N SER A 307 4.64 0.03 0.77
CA SER A 307 5.14 1.02 -0.20
C SER A 307 4.03 1.53 -1.10
N ILE A 308 2.97 0.75 -1.29
CA ILE A 308 1.78 1.10 -2.08
C ILE A 308 0.51 0.52 -1.43
N ILE A 309 -0.61 1.22 -1.56
CA ILE A 309 -1.94 0.72 -1.16
C ILE A 309 -2.92 0.85 -2.32
N VAL A 310 -4.02 0.12 -2.24
CA VAL A 310 -5.18 0.22 -3.13
C VAL A 310 -6.45 0.24 -2.28
N PHE A 311 -7.47 1.01 -2.65
CA PHE A 311 -8.76 0.90 -1.97
C PHE A 311 -9.51 -0.34 -2.45
N GLU A 312 -10.01 -1.15 -1.52
CA GLU A 312 -10.75 -2.37 -1.85
C GLU A 312 -12.04 -2.05 -2.64
N ASN A 313 -12.76 -0.98 -2.23
CA ASN A 313 -14.03 -0.60 -2.83
C ASN A 313 -14.24 0.91 -3.02
N ALA A 314 -13.56 1.78 -2.27
CA ALA A 314 -13.90 3.21 -2.22
C ALA A 314 -13.79 3.96 -3.56
N THR A 315 -12.89 3.51 -4.44
CA THR A 315 -12.68 4.08 -5.79
C THR A 315 -13.33 3.25 -6.90
N LYS A 316 -14.25 2.33 -6.56
CA LYS A 316 -15.08 1.67 -7.57
C LYS A 316 -16.25 2.59 -7.89
N TRP A 317 -16.57 2.73 -9.17
CA TRP A 317 -17.55 3.71 -9.66
C TRP A 317 -18.86 3.78 -8.86
N PRO A 318 -19.60 2.68 -8.56
CA PRO A 318 -20.81 2.79 -7.75
C PRO A 318 -20.56 3.33 -6.34
N ASN A 319 -19.45 2.97 -5.69
CA ASN A 319 -19.10 3.41 -4.35
C ASN A 319 -18.64 4.87 -4.33
N TRP A 320 -17.89 5.28 -5.36
CA TRP A 320 -17.45 6.66 -5.55
C TRP A 320 -18.63 7.63 -5.68
N GLU A 321 -19.70 7.23 -6.37
CA GLU A 321 -20.89 8.08 -6.53
C GLU A 321 -21.89 8.02 -5.36
N ASN A 322 -22.04 6.85 -4.71
CA ASN A 322 -23.12 6.64 -3.73
C ASN A 322 -22.71 6.87 -2.26
N GLU A 323 -21.48 7.32 -1.98
CA GLU A 323 -20.98 7.70 -0.64
C GLU A 323 -21.45 6.76 0.48
N SER A 324 -21.11 5.47 0.35
CA SER A 324 -21.63 4.38 1.17
C SER A 324 -20.79 4.14 2.45
N SER A 325 -20.74 2.90 2.94
CA SER A 325 -19.83 2.48 4.03
C SER A 325 -18.35 2.70 3.71
N GLU A 326 -18.03 3.00 2.45
CA GLU A 326 -16.68 3.35 1.99
C GLU A 326 -16.35 4.85 2.15
N GLY A 327 -17.22 5.62 2.80
CA GLY A 327 -16.99 7.03 3.10
C GLY A 327 -17.35 7.98 1.96
N THR A 328 -17.27 9.29 2.25
CA THR A 328 -17.48 10.35 1.26
C THR A 328 -16.22 10.57 0.42
N LYS A 329 -16.36 11.25 -0.72
CA LYS A 329 -15.21 11.59 -1.59
C LYS A 329 -14.13 12.37 -0.83
N GLU A 330 -14.51 13.29 0.06
CA GLU A 330 -13.59 14.06 0.88
C GLU A 330 -12.82 13.18 1.88
N GLN A 331 -13.48 12.16 2.43
CA GLN A 331 -12.83 11.21 3.33
C GLN A 331 -11.82 10.32 2.58
N VAL A 332 -12.15 9.91 1.35
CA VAL A 332 -11.22 9.22 0.46
C VAL A 332 -10.01 10.11 0.16
N VAL A 333 -10.24 11.37 -0.24
CA VAL A 333 -9.15 12.35 -0.48
C VAL A 333 -8.28 12.57 0.75
N ALA A 334 -8.88 12.73 1.93
CA ALA A 334 -8.13 12.90 3.18
C ALA A 334 -7.28 11.66 3.51
N THR A 335 -7.80 10.47 3.21
CA THR A 335 -7.11 9.20 3.43
C THR A 335 -5.97 9.00 2.43
N VAL A 336 -6.19 9.34 1.15
CA VAL A 336 -5.12 9.40 0.13
C VAL A 336 -4.02 10.34 0.59
N LYS A 337 -4.37 11.55 1.05
CA LYS A 337 -3.39 12.49 1.56
C LYS A 337 -2.59 11.90 2.73
N ALA A 338 -3.24 11.22 3.68
CA ALA A 338 -2.54 10.58 4.80
C ALA A 338 -1.53 9.52 4.34
N PHE A 339 -1.88 8.72 3.32
CA PHE A 339 -0.93 7.78 2.70
C PHE A 339 0.25 8.50 2.05
N ARG A 340 -0.02 9.56 1.27
CA ARG A 340 1.02 10.34 0.60
C ARG A 340 1.95 11.05 1.57
N ASP A 341 1.42 11.62 2.65
CA ASP A 341 2.21 12.23 3.74
C ASP A 341 3.12 11.19 4.43
N ALA A 342 2.69 9.92 4.49
CA ALA A 342 3.48 8.80 5.00
C ALA A 342 4.45 8.19 3.96
N GLY A 343 4.50 8.73 2.75
CA GLY A 343 5.34 8.21 1.67
C GLY A 343 4.84 6.89 1.06
N ILE A 344 3.54 6.60 1.18
CA ILE A 344 2.91 5.40 0.62
C ILE A 344 2.23 5.77 -0.70
N GLU A 345 2.55 5.03 -1.77
CA GLU A 345 1.93 5.19 -3.08
C GLU A 345 0.46 4.71 -3.06
N VAL A 346 -0.36 5.26 -3.95
CA VAL A 346 -1.79 4.95 -4.01
C VAL A 346 -2.17 4.51 -5.41
N ARG A 347 -2.77 3.33 -5.50
CA ARG A 347 -3.44 2.81 -6.67
C ARG A 347 -4.94 3.08 -6.59
N GLY A 348 -5.49 3.67 -7.65
CA GLY A 348 -6.93 3.80 -7.84
C GLY A 348 -7.50 2.55 -8.51
N HIS A 349 -8.56 2.00 -7.93
CA HIS A 349 -9.23 0.79 -8.41
C HIS A 349 -10.76 0.94 -8.25
N THR A 350 -11.53 1.10 -9.31
CA THR A 350 -11.16 1.19 -10.74
C THR A 350 -12.13 2.11 -11.47
N LEU A 351 -11.63 2.80 -12.51
CA LEU A 351 -12.44 3.75 -13.29
C LEU A 351 -13.54 3.05 -14.09
N VAL A 352 -13.28 1.86 -14.65
CA VAL A 352 -14.29 1.11 -15.42
C VAL A 352 -14.18 -0.39 -15.18
N TRP A 353 -15.28 -0.99 -14.72
CA TRP A 353 -15.48 -2.44 -14.65
C TRP A 353 -16.63 -2.83 -15.60
N PRO A 354 -16.36 -3.43 -16.78
CA PRO A 354 -17.25 -3.33 -17.95
C PRO A 354 -18.36 -4.41 -17.97
N ALA A 355 -19.02 -4.65 -16.83
CA ALA A 355 -20.21 -5.49 -16.71
C ALA A 355 -21.33 -4.77 -15.97
N TRP A 356 -22.59 -5.03 -16.36
CA TRP A 356 -23.74 -4.27 -15.84
C TRP A 356 -23.80 -4.25 -14.32
N GLN A 357 -23.54 -5.39 -13.68
CA GLN A 357 -23.59 -5.53 -12.22
C GLN A 357 -22.58 -4.65 -11.45
N TYR A 358 -21.53 -4.15 -12.11
CA TYR A 358 -20.50 -3.31 -11.51
C TYR A 358 -20.61 -1.83 -11.88
N LEU A 359 -21.62 -1.46 -12.68
CA LEU A 359 -21.87 -0.08 -13.10
C LEU A 359 -22.97 0.57 -12.23
N PRO A 360 -23.04 1.91 -12.17
CA PRO A 360 -24.12 2.62 -11.48
C PRO A 360 -25.54 2.20 -11.93
N SER A 361 -26.51 2.34 -11.03
CA SER A 361 -27.89 1.84 -11.23
C SER A 361 -28.64 2.52 -12.38
N ASP A 362 -28.29 3.77 -12.71
CA ASP A 362 -28.84 4.49 -13.86
C ASP A 362 -28.34 3.91 -15.19
N ILE A 363 -27.06 3.49 -15.25
CA ILE A 363 -26.51 2.74 -16.39
C ILE A 363 -27.14 1.35 -16.48
N GLN A 364 -27.29 0.63 -15.37
CA GLN A 364 -27.98 -0.69 -15.34
C GLN A 364 -29.43 -0.61 -15.86
N ALA A 365 -30.10 0.52 -15.65
CA ALA A 365 -31.47 0.74 -16.12
C ALA A 365 -31.53 1.25 -17.58
N ASN A 366 -30.44 1.78 -18.12
CA ASN A 366 -30.41 2.43 -19.43
C ASN A 366 -29.20 2.03 -20.26
N HIS A 367 -29.35 0.95 -21.03
CA HIS A 367 -28.33 0.44 -21.95
C HIS A 367 -28.33 1.16 -23.31
N ASN A 368 -28.74 2.43 -23.40
CA ASN A 368 -28.58 3.20 -24.63
C ASN A 368 -27.09 3.52 -24.87
N PRO A 369 -26.49 3.15 -26.04
CA PRO A 369 -25.05 3.32 -26.26
C PRO A 369 -24.53 4.76 -26.09
N ASP A 370 -25.27 5.77 -26.55
CA ASP A 370 -24.83 7.18 -26.45
C ASP A 370 -24.87 7.67 -24.99
N TYR A 371 -25.92 7.29 -24.27
CA TYR A 371 -26.02 7.57 -22.84
C TYR A 371 -24.87 6.93 -22.06
N VAL A 372 -24.64 5.63 -22.23
CA VAL A 372 -23.57 4.91 -21.53
C VAL A 372 -22.20 5.48 -21.88
N ARG A 373 -21.94 5.81 -23.16
CA ARG A 373 -20.70 6.46 -23.59
C ARG A 373 -20.46 7.79 -22.88
N ASN A 374 -21.48 8.63 -22.80
CA ASN A 374 -21.38 9.94 -22.15
C ASN A 374 -21.14 9.77 -20.64
N ARG A 375 -21.84 8.86 -19.97
CA ARG A 375 -21.64 8.65 -18.52
C ARG A 375 -20.27 8.10 -18.18
N ILE A 376 -19.71 7.19 -18.99
CA ILE A 376 -18.32 6.74 -18.82
C ILE A 376 -17.33 7.88 -19.02
N THR A 377 -17.56 8.71 -20.04
CA THR A 377 -16.69 9.87 -20.32
C THR A 377 -16.71 10.88 -19.16
N GLU A 378 -17.90 11.20 -18.66
CA GLU A 378 -18.09 12.10 -17.52
C GLU A 378 -17.43 11.54 -16.25
N HIS A 379 -17.62 10.26 -15.96
CA HIS A 379 -17.06 9.63 -14.77
C HIS A 379 -15.52 9.59 -14.78
N ILE A 380 -14.90 9.11 -15.87
CA ILE A 380 -13.44 9.08 -15.98
C ILE A 380 -12.86 10.49 -15.82
N ALA A 381 -13.50 11.50 -16.43
CA ALA A 381 -13.05 12.89 -16.32
C ALA A 381 -13.26 13.47 -14.92
N GLU A 382 -14.26 13.01 -14.17
CA GLU A 382 -14.56 13.49 -12.81
C GLU A 382 -13.66 12.85 -11.76
N GLU A 383 -13.62 11.52 -11.66
CA GLU A 383 -12.90 10.82 -10.59
C GLU A 383 -11.38 11.02 -10.73
N ALA A 384 -10.82 10.79 -11.93
CA ALA A 384 -9.38 10.96 -12.15
C ALA A 384 -8.92 12.42 -12.04
N ALA A 385 -9.82 13.39 -12.20
CA ALA A 385 -9.51 14.82 -12.02
C ALA A 385 -9.92 15.36 -10.65
N TYR A 386 -10.47 14.53 -9.76
CA TYR A 386 -11.11 15.02 -8.55
C TYR A 386 -10.13 15.87 -7.72
N PRO A 387 -10.55 17.05 -7.21
CA PRO A 387 -9.70 17.89 -6.39
C PRO A 387 -9.15 17.12 -5.18
N GLY A 388 -7.82 17.02 -5.09
CA GLY A 388 -7.14 16.27 -4.04
C GLY A 388 -6.83 14.81 -4.37
N LEU A 389 -7.39 14.24 -5.45
CA LEU A 389 -6.94 12.96 -6.01
C LEU A 389 -5.98 13.14 -7.19
N LYS A 390 -6.26 14.12 -8.06
CA LYS A 390 -5.40 14.41 -9.22
C LYS A 390 -3.95 14.67 -8.79
N GLY A 391 -3.00 13.93 -9.37
CA GLY A 391 -1.58 13.96 -9.01
C GLY A 391 -1.24 13.31 -7.66
N GLN A 392 -2.20 12.73 -6.95
CA GLN A 392 -1.98 11.94 -5.72
C GLN A 392 -2.16 10.43 -5.93
N ILE A 393 -2.82 10.01 -7.02
CA ILE A 393 -2.92 8.62 -7.46
C ILE A 393 -1.75 8.31 -8.39
N ASP A 394 -0.88 7.36 -7.99
CA ASP A 394 0.32 6.98 -8.74
C ASP A 394 0.00 6.07 -9.92
N GLU A 395 -1.02 5.20 -9.78
CA GLU A 395 -1.50 4.32 -10.83
C GLU A 395 -3.03 4.12 -10.79
N TRP A 396 -3.67 4.10 -11.95
CA TRP A 396 -5.09 3.80 -12.10
C TRP A 396 -5.30 2.49 -12.83
N ASP A 397 -6.11 1.60 -12.26
CA ASP A 397 -6.83 0.61 -13.06
C ASP A 397 -7.89 1.36 -13.86
N VAL A 398 -7.58 1.66 -15.12
CA VAL A 398 -8.53 2.29 -16.03
C VAL A 398 -9.62 1.29 -16.41
N LEU A 399 -9.24 0.03 -16.57
CA LEU A 399 -10.13 -1.03 -17.02
C LEU A 399 -9.85 -2.33 -16.28
N ASN A 400 -10.86 -2.82 -15.55
CA ASN A 400 -10.80 -4.06 -14.79
C ASN A 400 -11.56 -5.20 -15.51
N GLU A 401 -10.94 -6.36 -15.64
CA GLU A 401 -11.51 -7.62 -16.15
C GLU A 401 -12.12 -7.63 -17.57
N PRO A 402 -11.56 -6.91 -18.56
CA PRO A 402 -12.16 -6.83 -19.90
C PRO A 402 -11.99 -8.10 -20.76
N ALA A 403 -11.16 -9.06 -20.32
CA ALA A 403 -11.01 -10.34 -21.00
C ALA A 403 -12.21 -11.25 -20.66
N HIS A 404 -12.61 -11.29 -19.39
CA HIS A 404 -13.76 -12.06 -18.91
C HIS A 404 -15.11 -11.39 -19.23
N LEU A 405 -15.19 -10.07 -19.07
CA LEU A 405 -16.45 -9.33 -19.13
C LEU A 405 -16.72 -8.77 -20.53
N SER A 406 -17.98 -8.88 -20.99
CA SER A 406 -18.32 -8.57 -22.38
C SER A 406 -19.47 -7.58 -22.58
N ASP A 407 -20.15 -7.14 -21.52
CA ASP A 407 -21.36 -6.33 -21.65
C ASP A 407 -21.13 -5.03 -22.42
N LEU A 408 -20.14 -4.22 -22.01
CA LEU A 408 -19.84 -2.96 -22.70
C LEU A 408 -19.20 -3.20 -24.07
N ARG A 409 -18.37 -4.23 -24.24
CA ARG A 409 -17.86 -4.64 -25.55
C ARG A 409 -19.02 -4.93 -26.53
N ASN A 410 -20.01 -5.68 -26.08
CA ASN A 410 -21.17 -6.07 -26.88
C ASN A 410 -22.05 -4.84 -27.17
N LEU A 411 -22.24 -3.94 -26.20
CA LEU A 411 -22.98 -2.70 -26.37
C LEU A 411 -22.37 -1.81 -27.48
N PHE A 412 -21.04 -1.66 -27.45
CA PHE A 412 -20.32 -0.78 -28.38
C PHE A 412 -19.86 -1.48 -29.67
N GLY A 413 -20.14 -2.78 -29.82
CA GLY A 413 -19.80 -3.55 -31.01
C GLY A 413 -18.31 -3.88 -31.17
N GLY A 414 -17.50 -3.69 -30.12
CA GLY A 414 -16.06 -3.91 -30.18
C GLY A 414 -15.29 -3.31 -29.00
N GLU A 415 -13.97 -3.44 -29.05
CA GLU A 415 -13.02 -3.03 -28.00
C GLU A 415 -12.36 -1.68 -28.27
N GLN A 416 -12.59 -1.09 -29.44
CA GLN A 416 -12.00 0.21 -29.80
C GLN A 416 -12.34 1.28 -28.76
N ILE A 417 -13.51 1.17 -28.13
CA ILE A 417 -13.96 2.07 -27.06
C ILE A 417 -13.04 2.07 -25.83
N TYR A 418 -12.38 0.94 -25.54
CA TYR A 418 -11.44 0.85 -24.42
C TYR A 418 -10.24 1.77 -24.64
N ALA A 419 -9.74 1.88 -25.88
CA ALA A 419 -8.66 2.81 -26.22
C ALA A 419 -9.03 4.26 -25.95
N ASP A 420 -10.30 4.64 -26.15
CA ASP A 420 -10.77 5.99 -25.88
C ASP A 420 -10.80 6.31 -24.38
N TRP A 421 -11.12 5.33 -23.53
CA TRP A 421 -11.05 5.49 -22.07
C TRP A 421 -9.61 5.68 -21.58
N PHE A 422 -8.64 4.91 -22.11
CA PHE A 422 -7.23 5.12 -21.81
C PHE A 422 -6.71 6.48 -22.31
N LYS A 423 -7.12 6.93 -23.49
CA LYS A 423 -6.78 8.29 -23.98
C LYS A 423 -7.36 9.36 -23.08
N LEU A 424 -8.60 9.20 -22.63
CA LEU A 424 -9.26 10.15 -21.75
C LEU A 424 -8.56 10.21 -20.40
N ALA A 425 -8.29 9.06 -19.76
CA ALA A 425 -7.53 9.01 -18.51
C ALA A 425 -6.15 9.67 -18.65
N ALA A 426 -5.43 9.40 -19.74
CA ALA A 426 -4.14 10.03 -20.03
C ALA A 426 -4.23 11.55 -20.28
N GLN A 427 -5.36 12.05 -20.78
CA GLN A 427 -5.58 13.49 -20.94
C GLN A 427 -5.93 14.15 -19.61
N THR A 428 -6.69 13.45 -18.77
CA THR A 428 -7.15 13.93 -17.46
C THR A 428 -6.01 14.07 -16.46
N ASP A 429 -5.18 13.03 -16.33
CA ASP A 429 -3.96 13.03 -15.51
C ASP A 429 -2.77 12.42 -16.28
N PRO A 430 -2.02 13.25 -17.03
CA PRO A 430 -0.97 12.76 -17.92
C PRO A 430 0.19 12.03 -17.24
N ASP A 431 0.45 12.34 -15.96
CA ASP A 431 1.58 11.81 -15.20
C ASP A 431 1.27 10.49 -14.48
N THR A 432 -0.01 10.12 -14.33
CA THR A 432 -0.42 8.86 -13.69
C THR A 432 -0.21 7.66 -14.62
N LYS A 433 0.29 6.55 -14.08
CA LYS A 433 0.41 5.29 -14.83
C LYS A 433 -0.97 4.69 -15.07
N LEU A 434 -1.24 4.26 -16.29
CA LEU A 434 -2.51 3.65 -16.66
C LEU A 434 -2.36 2.13 -16.78
N TYR A 435 -3.12 1.41 -15.96
CA TYR A 435 -3.17 -0.04 -15.92
C TYR A 435 -4.45 -0.58 -16.52
N ILE A 436 -4.30 -1.74 -17.16
CA ILE A 436 -5.36 -2.71 -17.38
C ILE A 436 -5.16 -3.86 -16.38
N ASN A 437 -6.23 -4.42 -15.83
CA ASN A 437 -6.16 -5.41 -14.74
C ASN A 437 -7.04 -6.62 -15.03
N GLU A 438 -6.57 -7.85 -14.74
CA GLU A 438 -7.28 -9.08 -15.09
C GLU A 438 -6.95 -10.25 -14.14
N TYR A 439 -7.93 -11.12 -13.89
CA TYR A 439 -7.76 -12.34 -13.10
C TYR A 439 -7.52 -13.58 -13.97
N SER A 440 -7.25 -14.72 -13.33
CA SER A 440 -6.96 -16.01 -14.00
C SER A 440 -5.75 -16.05 -14.93
N ILE A 441 -4.96 -14.96 -15.02
CA ILE A 441 -3.76 -14.92 -15.87
C ILE A 441 -2.67 -15.84 -15.32
N ILE A 442 -2.43 -15.75 -14.02
CA ILE A 442 -1.43 -16.55 -13.29
C ILE A 442 -2.06 -17.61 -12.38
N SER A 443 -3.38 -17.75 -12.38
CA SER A 443 -4.11 -18.69 -11.52
C SER A 443 -4.28 -20.06 -12.17
N SER A 444 -4.89 -21.00 -11.46
CA SER A 444 -5.24 -22.33 -12.00
C SER A 444 -4.04 -23.07 -12.62
N GLY A 445 -2.92 -23.07 -11.88
CA GLY A 445 -1.66 -23.68 -12.35
C GLY A 445 -1.00 -22.96 -13.53
N GLY A 446 -1.46 -21.76 -13.90
CA GLY A 446 -0.99 -20.99 -15.06
C GLY A 446 -1.51 -21.54 -16.40
N LYS A 447 -2.57 -22.35 -16.36
CA LYS A 447 -3.03 -23.16 -17.51
C LYS A 447 -4.22 -22.57 -18.26
N ASP A 448 -4.79 -21.44 -17.81
CA ASP A 448 -5.86 -20.76 -18.54
C ASP A 448 -5.31 -19.95 -19.75
N THR A 449 -4.80 -20.69 -20.72
CA THR A 449 -4.21 -20.12 -21.95
C THR A 449 -5.23 -19.40 -22.82
N SER A 450 -6.52 -19.76 -22.69
CA SER A 450 -7.63 -19.04 -23.35
C SER A 450 -7.74 -17.64 -22.78
N MET A 451 -7.75 -17.51 -21.46
CA MET A 451 -7.83 -16.20 -20.80
C MET A 451 -6.59 -15.35 -21.06
N GLN A 452 -5.40 -15.93 -20.97
CA GLN A 452 -4.16 -15.24 -21.33
C GLN A 452 -4.20 -14.71 -22.77
N SER A 453 -4.72 -15.50 -23.73
CA SER A 453 -4.85 -15.10 -25.14
C SER A 453 -5.89 -14.00 -25.33
N ARG A 454 -7.00 -14.08 -24.60
CA ARG A 454 -8.04 -13.07 -24.60
C ARG A 454 -7.54 -11.74 -24.05
N TYR A 455 -6.75 -11.78 -22.97
CA TYR A 455 -6.18 -10.58 -22.36
C TYR A 455 -5.18 -9.89 -23.29
N ARG A 456 -4.29 -10.65 -23.95
CA ARG A 456 -3.40 -10.13 -25.02
C ARG A 456 -4.19 -9.45 -26.13
N ALA A 457 -5.27 -10.06 -26.61
CA ALA A 457 -6.10 -9.48 -27.67
C ALA A 457 -6.71 -8.12 -27.27
N VAL A 458 -7.13 -7.96 -26.02
CA VAL A 458 -7.64 -6.67 -25.52
C VAL A 458 -6.53 -5.63 -25.43
N ILE A 459 -5.35 -5.99 -24.92
CA ILE A 459 -4.17 -5.12 -24.86
C ILE A 459 -3.77 -4.66 -26.27
N ASP A 460 -3.67 -5.60 -27.22
CA ASP A 460 -3.35 -5.32 -28.62
C ASP A 460 -4.36 -4.35 -29.23
N SER A 461 -5.65 -4.53 -28.95
CA SER A 461 -6.71 -3.66 -29.43
C SER A 461 -6.59 -2.24 -28.89
N ILE A 462 -6.32 -2.07 -27.60
CA ILE A 462 -6.13 -0.74 -26.98
C ILE A 462 -4.93 -0.03 -27.60
N LEU A 463 -3.78 -0.71 -27.70
CA LEU A 463 -2.54 -0.16 -28.25
C LEU A 463 -2.69 0.17 -29.74
N ALA A 464 -3.28 -0.72 -30.55
CA ALA A 464 -3.50 -0.50 -31.97
C ALA A 464 -4.42 0.69 -32.26
N ASN A 465 -5.30 1.04 -31.32
CA ASN A 465 -6.20 2.18 -31.43
C ASN A 465 -5.68 3.43 -30.68
N GLY A 466 -4.40 3.44 -30.28
CA GLY A 466 -3.72 4.62 -29.73
C GLY A 466 -3.97 4.89 -28.24
N GLY A 467 -4.44 3.90 -27.48
CA GLY A 467 -4.47 3.95 -26.03
C GLY A 467 -3.06 3.76 -25.45
N ARG A 468 -2.77 4.43 -24.33
CA ARG A 468 -1.53 4.27 -23.56
C ARG A 468 -1.75 3.22 -22.48
N ILE A 469 -0.92 2.18 -22.43
CA ILE A 469 -0.88 1.23 -21.31
C ILE A 469 0.52 1.32 -20.70
N ASP A 470 0.60 1.84 -19.48
CA ASP A 470 1.86 1.96 -18.74
C ASP A 470 2.11 0.72 -17.87
N GLY A 471 1.05 -0.01 -17.51
CA GLY A 471 1.12 -1.20 -16.69
C GLY A 471 0.08 -2.28 -17.02
N ILE A 472 0.43 -3.54 -16.74
CA ILE A 472 -0.41 -4.72 -16.89
C ILE A 472 -0.56 -5.37 -15.51
N GLY A 473 -1.78 -5.37 -14.99
CA GLY A 473 -2.15 -5.99 -13.73
C GLY A 473 -2.51 -7.46 -13.92
N MET A 474 -2.06 -8.28 -12.97
CA MET A 474 -2.46 -9.67 -12.80
C MET A 474 -2.96 -9.80 -11.36
N GLN A 475 -4.28 -9.96 -11.18
CA GLN A 475 -4.91 -9.96 -9.84
C GLN A 475 -4.21 -10.94 -8.90
N GLY A 476 -4.09 -12.20 -9.30
CA GLY A 476 -3.38 -13.18 -8.49
C GLY A 476 -4.22 -13.78 -7.36
N HIS A 477 -5.55 -13.82 -7.55
CA HIS A 477 -6.43 -14.68 -6.77
C HIS A 477 -6.12 -16.15 -7.07
N LEU A 478 -5.52 -16.85 -6.09
CA LEU A 478 -5.07 -18.22 -6.24
C LEU A 478 -5.89 -19.17 -5.37
N GLY A 479 -6.65 -20.04 -6.04
CA GLY A 479 -7.31 -21.15 -5.36
C GLY A 479 -6.35 -22.30 -5.02
N SER A 480 -6.94 -23.43 -4.67
CA SER A 480 -6.22 -24.66 -4.30
C SER A 480 -5.16 -25.16 -5.28
N THR A 481 -5.24 -24.81 -6.57
CA THR A 481 -4.20 -25.12 -7.56
C THR A 481 -3.27 -23.94 -7.73
N LEU A 482 -2.26 -23.90 -6.88
CA LEU A 482 -1.20 -22.91 -6.90
C LEU A 482 -0.33 -23.06 -8.16
N THR A 483 0.05 -21.93 -8.76
CA THR A 483 0.87 -21.91 -9.98
C THR A 483 2.35 -21.92 -9.63
N GLY A 484 3.09 -22.87 -10.19
CA GLY A 484 4.53 -23.01 -9.92
C GLY A 484 5.34 -21.78 -10.34
N PRO A 485 6.42 -21.42 -9.61
CA PRO A 485 7.22 -20.22 -9.88
C PRO A 485 7.76 -20.10 -11.30
N GLU A 486 8.27 -21.18 -11.90
CA GLU A 486 8.78 -21.12 -13.28
C GLU A 486 7.66 -20.84 -14.30
N THR A 487 6.46 -21.36 -14.07
CA THR A 487 5.27 -21.06 -14.87
C THR A 487 4.86 -19.60 -14.71
N ILE A 488 4.84 -19.07 -13.48
CA ILE A 488 4.64 -17.64 -13.23
C ILE A 488 5.64 -16.81 -14.03
N TYR A 489 6.93 -17.12 -13.93
CA TYR A 489 7.99 -16.39 -14.63
C TYR A 489 7.83 -16.44 -16.16
N SER A 490 7.42 -17.58 -16.72
CA SER A 490 7.14 -17.71 -18.15
C SER A 490 5.97 -16.83 -18.59
N ILE A 491 4.88 -16.78 -17.81
CA ILE A 491 3.72 -15.93 -18.09
C ILE A 491 4.12 -14.45 -18.01
N LEU A 492 4.86 -14.06 -16.96
CA LEU A 492 5.36 -12.69 -16.79
C LEU A 492 6.26 -12.27 -17.97
N ASN A 493 7.15 -13.15 -18.45
CA ASN A 493 8.00 -12.87 -19.60
C ASN A 493 7.19 -12.65 -20.88
N ASP A 494 6.13 -13.43 -21.10
CA ASP A 494 5.27 -13.27 -22.26
C ASP A 494 4.61 -11.88 -22.29
N PHE A 495 3.99 -11.45 -21.19
CA PHE A 495 3.39 -10.12 -21.08
C PHE A 495 4.44 -9.00 -21.03
N SER A 496 5.68 -9.28 -20.63
CA SER A 496 6.76 -8.29 -20.63
C SER A 496 7.10 -7.75 -22.02
N ASN A 497 6.73 -8.48 -23.08
CA ASN A 497 6.96 -8.09 -24.48
C ASN A 497 6.23 -6.80 -24.87
N TYR A 498 5.18 -6.42 -24.14
CA TYR A 498 4.50 -5.12 -24.33
C TYR A 498 5.32 -3.93 -23.84
N GLY A 499 6.39 -4.15 -23.07
CA GLY A 499 7.26 -3.10 -22.54
C GLY A 499 6.67 -2.28 -21.39
N ALA A 500 5.41 -2.52 -21.03
CA ALA A 500 4.73 -1.98 -19.85
C ALA A 500 5.29 -2.57 -18.54
N ALA A 501 5.05 -1.89 -17.43
CA ALA A 501 5.24 -2.45 -16.09
C ALA A 501 4.27 -3.62 -15.86
N ILE A 502 4.61 -4.52 -14.95
CA ILE A 502 3.72 -5.59 -14.50
C ILE A 502 3.51 -5.43 -13.00
N SER A 503 2.28 -5.66 -12.54
CA SER A 503 1.94 -5.69 -11.12
C SER A 503 1.21 -6.98 -10.80
N ILE A 504 1.54 -7.61 -9.67
CA ILE A 504 0.60 -8.51 -8.99
C ILE A 504 -0.27 -7.62 -8.10
N THR A 505 -1.58 -7.62 -8.33
CA THR A 505 -2.43 -6.49 -7.93
C THR A 505 -3.37 -6.81 -6.78
N GLU A 506 -3.75 -8.07 -6.62
CA GLU A 506 -4.82 -8.53 -5.73
C GLU A 506 -4.48 -9.92 -5.16
N PHE A 507 -3.23 -10.16 -4.78
CA PHE A 507 -2.82 -11.49 -4.32
C PHE A 507 -3.59 -11.91 -3.06
N ASP A 508 -4.30 -13.02 -3.18
CA ASP A 508 -4.74 -13.86 -2.09
C ASP A 508 -4.57 -15.33 -2.51
N ALA A 509 -4.47 -16.21 -1.51
CA ALA A 509 -4.25 -17.63 -1.77
C ALA A 509 -4.96 -18.50 -0.74
N SER A 510 -5.73 -19.48 -1.22
CA SER A 510 -6.56 -20.33 -0.37
C SER A 510 -6.63 -21.78 -0.85
N GLY A 511 -7.25 -22.65 -0.05
CA GLY A 511 -7.46 -24.06 -0.39
C GLY A 511 -6.26 -25.00 -0.16
N ALA A 512 -5.06 -24.48 0.09
CA ALA A 512 -3.87 -25.26 0.47
C ALA A 512 -3.61 -25.26 1.99
N ASP A 513 -2.68 -26.12 2.45
CA ASP A 513 -2.24 -26.13 3.84
C ASP A 513 -1.57 -24.80 4.22
N GLN A 514 -1.75 -24.35 5.46
CA GLN A 514 -1.23 -23.05 5.90
C GLN A 514 0.29 -22.97 5.82
N GLN A 515 1.02 -24.07 6.04
CA GLN A 515 2.47 -24.08 5.90
C GLN A 515 2.86 -23.94 4.43
N ILE A 516 2.16 -24.63 3.53
CA ILE A 516 2.45 -24.57 2.09
C ILE A 516 2.11 -23.19 1.53
N LEU A 517 1.03 -22.55 1.98
CA LEU A 517 0.76 -21.13 1.66
C LEU A 517 1.87 -20.20 2.18
N GLY A 518 2.49 -20.56 3.31
CA GLY A 518 3.70 -19.91 3.82
C GLY A 518 4.88 -20.00 2.86
N ASP A 519 5.22 -21.22 2.45
CA ASP A 519 6.29 -21.46 1.50
C ASP A 519 5.99 -20.85 0.13
N TYR A 520 4.73 -20.89 -0.31
CA TYR A 520 4.29 -20.31 -1.57
C TYR A 520 4.37 -18.79 -1.57
N MET A 521 3.99 -18.10 -0.48
CA MET A 521 4.20 -16.66 -0.34
C MET A 521 5.66 -16.28 -0.56
N ARG A 522 6.61 -16.99 0.10
CA ARG A 522 8.05 -16.77 -0.09
C ARG A 522 8.43 -16.95 -1.57
N ASP A 523 8.04 -18.06 -2.17
CA ASP A 523 8.49 -18.41 -3.52
C ASP A 523 7.86 -17.52 -4.60
N LEU A 524 6.60 -17.10 -4.42
CA LEU A 524 5.95 -16.14 -5.29
C LEU A 524 6.57 -14.73 -5.17
N LEU A 525 6.88 -14.27 -3.95
CA LEU A 525 7.62 -13.03 -3.76
C LEU A 525 8.97 -13.09 -4.49
N ILE A 526 9.75 -14.17 -4.31
CA ILE A 526 11.06 -14.33 -4.94
C ILE A 526 10.93 -14.24 -6.45
N ILE A 527 10.01 -15.01 -7.06
CA ILE A 527 9.95 -15.06 -8.50
C ILE A 527 9.48 -13.74 -9.11
N CYS A 528 8.48 -13.09 -8.51
CA CYS A 528 7.98 -11.79 -8.94
C CYS A 528 9.05 -10.69 -8.77
N PHE A 529 9.70 -10.63 -7.61
CA PHE A 529 10.77 -9.66 -7.35
C PHE A 529 11.99 -9.86 -8.27
N SER A 530 12.23 -11.10 -8.72
CA SER A 530 13.29 -11.43 -9.68
C SER A 530 13.00 -11.06 -11.14
N HIS A 531 11.78 -10.64 -11.47
CA HIS A 531 11.39 -10.34 -12.85
C HIS A 531 11.64 -8.87 -13.21
N LEU A 532 12.22 -8.61 -14.38
CA LEU A 532 12.67 -7.27 -14.80
C LEU A 532 11.54 -6.22 -14.84
N ARG A 533 10.33 -6.64 -15.25
CA ARG A 533 9.19 -5.73 -15.45
C ARG A 533 8.18 -5.72 -14.32
N VAL A 534 8.30 -6.61 -13.34
CA VAL A 534 7.40 -6.53 -12.18
C VAL A 534 7.83 -5.36 -11.32
N GLU A 535 6.92 -4.47 -10.96
CA GLU A 535 7.21 -3.31 -10.10
C GLU A 535 6.54 -3.43 -8.73
N ASN A 536 5.39 -4.10 -8.67
CA ASN A 536 4.54 -4.16 -7.49
C ASN A 536 4.07 -5.60 -7.19
N PHE A 537 3.91 -5.88 -5.90
CA PHE A 537 3.23 -7.05 -5.35
C PHE A 537 2.26 -6.59 -4.27
N VAL A 538 0.98 -6.58 -4.60
CA VAL A 538 -0.11 -6.07 -3.76
C VAL A 538 -1.01 -7.24 -3.36
N MET A 539 -1.27 -7.37 -2.06
CA MET A 539 -2.19 -8.37 -1.51
C MET A 539 -3.61 -7.81 -1.44
N TRP A 540 -4.66 -8.59 -1.70
CA TRP A 540 -6.04 -8.10 -1.64
C TRP A 540 -6.61 -8.05 -0.21
N GLY A 541 -5.88 -7.37 0.68
CA GLY A 541 -6.13 -7.29 2.11
C GLY A 541 -5.17 -8.18 2.89
N PHE A 542 -4.85 -7.78 4.12
CA PHE A 542 -3.85 -8.46 4.95
C PHE A 542 -4.45 -9.13 6.20
N TRP A 543 -5.74 -8.92 6.50
CA TRP A 543 -6.39 -9.39 7.72
C TRP A 543 -7.77 -10.02 7.45
N ASP A 544 -8.01 -11.23 7.98
CA ASP A 544 -9.26 -11.99 7.75
C ASP A 544 -10.52 -11.24 8.17
N GLY A 545 -10.45 -10.34 9.16
CA GLY A 545 -11.60 -9.55 9.59
C GLY A 545 -12.02 -8.45 8.60
N ALA A 546 -11.23 -8.21 7.56
CA ALA A 546 -11.50 -7.31 6.45
C ALA A 546 -11.03 -7.95 5.13
N HIS A 547 -11.54 -9.16 4.85
CA HIS A 547 -11.32 -9.88 3.59
C HIS A 547 -12.61 -10.54 3.14
N TRP A 548 -12.93 -10.44 1.85
CA TRP A 548 -14.16 -10.97 1.25
C TRP A 548 -14.35 -12.49 1.40
N HIS A 549 -13.26 -13.25 1.59
CA HIS A 549 -13.26 -14.70 1.80
C HIS A 549 -12.72 -15.16 3.18
N GLN A 550 -12.41 -14.23 4.10
CA GLN A 550 -11.83 -14.53 5.44
C GLN A 550 -10.56 -15.39 5.41
N ASP A 551 -9.75 -15.23 4.38
CA ASP A 551 -8.55 -16.00 4.08
C ASP A 551 -7.38 -15.10 3.64
N ALA A 552 -7.35 -13.86 4.14
CA ALA A 552 -6.28 -12.91 3.90
C ALA A 552 -4.89 -13.54 4.20
N PRO A 553 -3.84 -13.22 3.43
CA PRO A 553 -2.57 -13.94 3.54
C PRO A 553 -1.87 -13.81 4.90
N MET A 554 -2.01 -12.68 5.61
CA MET A 554 -1.13 -12.39 6.75
C MET A 554 -1.71 -12.70 8.12
N TYR A 555 -2.88 -12.14 8.47
CA TYR A 555 -3.41 -12.22 9.84
C TYR A 555 -4.77 -12.90 9.89
N ARG A 556 -4.96 -13.76 10.90
CA ARG A 556 -6.27 -14.29 11.27
C ARG A 556 -7.15 -13.19 11.86
N SER A 557 -8.44 -13.47 12.00
CA SER A 557 -9.43 -12.52 12.54
C SER A 557 -9.09 -12.02 13.95
N ASP A 558 -8.33 -12.81 14.73
CA ASP A 558 -7.83 -12.49 16.07
C ASP A 558 -6.44 -11.83 16.09
N TRP A 559 -5.95 -11.39 14.92
CA TRP A 559 -4.63 -10.80 14.70
C TRP A 559 -3.44 -11.76 14.90
N THR A 560 -3.67 -13.06 15.06
CA THR A 560 -2.57 -14.03 15.05
C THR A 560 -2.01 -14.17 13.64
N LEU A 561 -0.68 -14.14 13.53
CA LEU A 561 0.02 -14.22 12.25
C LEU A 561 -0.09 -15.63 11.65
N LYS A 562 -0.34 -15.71 10.35
CA LYS A 562 -0.32 -16.94 9.54
C LYS A 562 1.11 -17.23 9.05
N PRO A 563 1.43 -18.48 8.65
CA PRO A 563 2.74 -18.79 8.07
C PRO A 563 3.07 -17.94 6.82
N ALA A 564 2.08 -17.63 5.97
CA ALA A 564 2.26 -16.70 4.85
C ALA A 564 2.61 -15.27 5.31
N GLY A 565 1.98 -14.77 6.37
CA GLY A 565 2.38 -13.51 7.01
C GLY A 565 3.82 -13.54 7.54
N GLN A 566 4.23 -14.63 8.18
CA GLN A 566 5.62 -14.80 8.64
C GLN A 566 6.61 -14.78 7.47
N ALA A 567 6.31 -15.51 6.40
CA ALA A 567 7.13 -15.57 5.19
C ALA A 567 7.27 -14.19 4.54
N PHE A 568 6.17 -13.42 4.42
CA PHE A 568 6.20 -12.07 3.87
C PHE A 568 7.10 -11.14 4.70
N LEU A 569 6.90 -11.11 6.02
CA LEU A 569 7.65 -10.22 6.92
C LEU A 569 9.14 -10.56 6.96
N GLN A 570 9.47 -11.85 7.00
CA GLN A 570 10.86 -12.30 6.91
C GLN A 570 11.47 -11.87 5.57
N THR A 571 10.81 -12.19 4.46
CA THR A 571 11.38 -11.94 3.12
C THR A 571 11.53 -10.44 2.84
N VAL A 572 10.48 -9.65 3.02
CA VAL A 572 10.45 -8.23 2.61
C VAL A 572 11.15 -7.31 3.60
N PHE A 573 10.92 -7.52 4.90
CA PHE A 573 11.33 -6.59 5.96
C PHE A 573 12.52 -7.06 6.79
N THR A 574 13.06 -8.26 6.49
CA THR A 574 14.32 -8.76 7.06
C THR A 574 15.32 -9.07 5.96
N ASP A 575 15.02 -10.00 5.05
CA ASP A 575 15.98 -10.48 4.05
C ASP A 575 16.24 -9.42 2.95
N TRP A 576 15.21 -8.67 2.58
CA TRP A 576 15.29 -7.61 1.57
C TRP A 576 15.39 -6.20 2.14
N TRP A 577 15.69 -6.04 3.43
CA TRP A 577 15.83 -4.73 4.05
C TRP A 577 17.29 -4.40 4.30
N THR A 578 17.80 -3.33 3.65
CA THR A 578 19.21 -2.95 3.84
C THR A 578 19.37 -2.20 5.15
N ASP A 579 20.06 -2.80 6.11
CA ASP A 579 20.44 -2.17 7.37
C ASP A 579 21.87 -2.62 7.72
N VAL A 580 22.85 -1.75 7.45
CA VAL A 580 24.27 -2.10 7.55
C VAL A 580 25.05 -1.01 8.28
N SER A 581 25.75 -1.41 9.33
CA SER A 581 26.76 -0.59 10.01
C SER A 581 28.17 -1.02 9.60
N THR A 582 28.98 -0.07 9.16
CA THR A 582 30.37 -0.26 8.77
C THR A 582 31.23 0.92 9.21
N VAL A 583 32.52 0.91 8.90
CA VAL A 583 33.43 2.05 9.12
C VAL A 583 34.11 2.44 7.81
N SER A 584 34.44 3.72 7.65
CA SER A 584 35.20 4.20 6.51
C SER A 584 36.64 3.64 6.51
N ASP A 585 37.15 3.29 5.32
CA ASP A 585 38.51 2.79 5.12
C ASP A 585 39.58 3.90 5.14
N GLN A 586 40.82 3.57 4.80
CA GLN A 586 41.95 4.52 4.77
C GLN A 586 41.77 5.66 3.76
N GLN A 587 40.92 5.44 2.76
CA GLN A 587 40.54 6.43 1.75
C GLN A 587 39.21 7.10 2.12
N GLY A 588 38.71 6.91 3.34
CA GLY A 588 37.45 7.47 3.82
C GLY A 588 36.21 6.85 3.16
N ALA A 589 36.36 5.75 2.44
CA ALA A 589 35.25 5.13 1.72
C ALA A 589 34.56 4.07 2.58
N ALA A 590 33.23 4.04 2.51
CA ALA A 590 32.37 3.01 3.06
C ALA A 590 31.29 2.69 2.02
N GLY A 591 30.69 1.51 2.09
CA GLY A 591 29.57 1.24 1.20
C GLY A 591 29.01 -0.17 1.32
N VAL A 592 27.87 -0.33 0.65
CA VAL A 592 27.14 -1.59 0.57
C VAL A 592 26.56 -1.71 -0.83
N ARG A 593 26.22 -2.93 -1.25
CA ARG A 593 25.30 -3.13 -2.36
C ARG A 593 23.90 -3.31 -1.76
N GLY A 594 23.15 -2.21 -1.70
CA GLY A 594 21.84 -2.15 -1.04
C GLY A 594 20.68 -2.35 -2.02
N PHE A 595 19.51 -2.71 -1.48
CA PHE A 595 18.26 -2.77 -2.25
C PHE A 595 17.83 -1.39 -2.76
N LEU A 596 17.24 -1.31 -3.94
CA LEU A 596 16.78 -0.02 -4.48
C LEU A 596 15.69 0.58 -3.58
N GLY A 597 15.78 1.87 -3.30
CA GLY A 597 14.86 2.54 -2.38
C GLY A 597 15.45 3.78 -1.72
N ASP A 598 14.76 4.26 -0.69
CA ASP A 598 15.16 5.43 0.08
C ASP A 598 15.88 5.02 1.37
N TYR A 599 16.83 5.85 1.80
CA TYR A 599 17.80 5.55 2.85
C TYR A 599 18.04 6.75 3.76
N ASP A 600 18.22 6.47 5.05
CA ASP A 600 18.93 7.32 5.99
C ASP A 600 20.36 6.79 6.12
N VAL A 601 21.36 7.63 5.84
CA VAL A 601 22.76 7.34 6.06
C VAL A 601 23.30 8.22 7.18
N GLU A 602 23.68 7.62 8.29
CA GLU A 602 24.28 8.29 9.45
C GLU A 602 25.78 8.07 9.46
N VAL A 603 26.57 9.14 9.50
CA VAL A 603 28.02 9.07 9.64
C VAL A 603 28.41 9.66 10.99
N THR A 604 29.11 8.87 11.80
CA THR A 604 29.53 9.23 13.16
C THR A 604 31.05 9.19 13.30
N TYR A 605 31.66 10.28 13.76
CA TYR A 605 33.10 10.35 14.01
C TYR A 605 33.38 11.30 15.18
N GLU A 606 34.22 10.88 16.13
CA GLU A 606 34.61 11.68 17.31
C GLU A 606 33.43 12.33 18.07
N GLY A 607 32.29 11.64 18.14
CA GLY A 607 31.09 12.09 18.86
C GLY A 607 30.18 13.05 18.06
N GLN A 608 30.50 13.34 16.80
CA GLN A 608 29.61 14.05 15.88
C GLN A 608 28.89 13.07 14.97
N THR A 609 27.61 13.33 14.68
CA THR A 609 26.79 12.53 13.77
C THR A 609 26.18 13.42 12.68
N VAL A 610 26.28 12.97 11.43
CA VAL A 610 25.68 13.62 10.26
C VAL A 610 24.74 12.63 9.57
N THR A 611 23.48 12.99 9.41
CA THR A 611 22.47 12.17 8.71
C THR A 611 22.19 12.73 7.32
N ARG A 612 22.06 11.85 6.32
CA ARG A 612 21.66 12.19 4.94
C ARG A 612 20.52 11.29 4.49
N HIS A 613 19.48 11.89 3.90
CA HIS A 613 18.42 11.19 3.21
C HIS A 613 18.80 11.02 1.75
N LEU A 614 18.87 9.77 1.28
CA LEU A 614 19.36 9.41 -0.05
C LEU A 614 18.39 8.47 -0.75
N SER A 615 18.32 8.52 -2.08
CA SER A 615 17.59 7.53 -2.88
C SER A 615 18.57 6.74 -3.75
N LEU A 616 18.57 5.42 -3.61
CA LEU A 616 19.38 4.50 -4.39
C LEU A 616 18.56 3.95 -5.57
N ASN A 617 19.00 4.24 -6.79
CA ASN A 617 18.43 3.70 -8.02
C ASN A 617 19.40 2.70 -8.68
N LYS A 618 18.98 2.11 -9.80
CA LYS A 618 19.73 1.08 -10.54
C LYS A 618 21.12 1.51 -11.02
N ASP A 619 21.35 2.82 -11.19
CA ASP A 619 22.64 3.36 -11.65
C ASP A 619 23.68 3.39 -10.50
N GLY A 620 23.25 3.08 -9.27
CA GLY A 620 24.04 3.22 -8.06
C GLY A 620 24.13 4.66 -7.58
N LEU A 621 24.65 4.84 -6.36
CA LEU A 621 24.85 6.15 -5.77
C LEU A 621 26.24 6.23 -5.16
N ARG A 622 26.96 7.32 -5.46
CA ARG A 622 28.15 7.73 -4.72
C ARG A 622 27.88 9.08 -4.08
N GLN A 623 27.91 9.13 -2.75
CA GLN A 623 27.67 10.33 -1.97
C GLN A 623 28.92 10.68 -1.16
N THR A 624 29.37 11.93 -1.25
CA THR A 624 30.37 12.47 -0.32
C THR A 624 29.66 13.10 0.87
N ILE A 625 30.13 12.79 2.09
CA ILE A 625 29.60 13.34 3.35
C ILE A 625 30.77 13.94 4.12
N GLY A 626 30.79 15.26 4.26
CA GLY A 626 31.72 15.95 5.14
C GLY A 626 31.26 15.91 6.60
N LEU A 627 32.14 15.52 7.53
CA LEU A 627 31.84 15.46 8.98
C LEU A 627 31.64 16.84 9.62
N ASP A 628 31.98 17.89 8.89
CA ASP A 628 31.83 19.28 9.27
C ASP A 628 30.79 20.02 8.42
N GLU A 629 29.96 19.28 7.67
CA GLU A 629 28.82 19.83 6.94
C GLU A 629 27.76 20.29 7.95
N ARG A 630 27.90 21.54 8.41
CA ARG A 630 26.75 22.35 8.80
C ARG A 630 25.70 22.19 7.71
N VAL A 631 24.53 21.67 8.10
CA VAL A 631 23.38 21.39 7.23
C VAL A 631 23.16 22.54 6.24
N ASN A 632 23.37 22.25 4.95
CA ASN A 632 22.92 22.98 3.76
C ASN A 632 22.94 24.51 3.77
N ARG A 633 23.99 25.11 3.17
CA ARG A 633 23.88 26.41 2.48
C ARG A 633 24.70 26.49 1.20
N THR A 634 24.03 26.30 0.08
CA THR A 634 23.97 27.18 -1.11
C THR A 634 23.55 26.29 -2.28
N PRO A 635 22.49 26.64 -3.05
CA PRO A 635 22.21 25.94 -4.28
C PRO A 635 23.32 26.28 -5.29
N ARG A 636 24.25 25.33 -5.51
CA ARG A 636 24.89 25.24 -6.82
C ARG A 636 23.75 25.13 -7.82
N ARG A 637 23.66 26.08 -8.76
CA ARG A 637 22.77 26.04 -9.93
C ARG A 637 22.69 24.60 -10.45
N SER A 638 21.68 23.86 -10.01
CA SER A 638 21.43 22.53 -10.50
C SER A 638 20.68 22.71 -11.81
N ARG A 639 21.16 21.99 -12.80
CA ARG A 639 20.55 21.88 -14.11
C ARG A 639 19.14 21.33 -13.88
N MET A 640 18.14 22.20 -14.07
CA MET A 640 16.71 22.02 -13.80
C MET A 640 16.23 20.57 -14.00
N SER A 641 15.83 19.91 -12.91
CA SER A 641 14.79 18.87 -12.98
C SER A 641 13.43 19.57 -12.92
N ARG A 642 12.50 19.11 -13.76
CA ARG A 642 11.26 19.81 -14.16
C ARG A 642 10.12 19.81 -13.12
N ARG A 643 10.38 19.60 -11.82
CA ARG A 643 9.31 19.28 -10.84
C ARG A 643 9.11 20.23 -9.67
N GLU A 644 9.84 21.35 -9.55
CA GLU A 644 9.50 22.38 -8.56
C GLU A 644 8.96 23.63 -9.24
N GLN A 645 7.67 23.93 -8.98
CA GLN A 645 6.97 25.11 -9.53
C GLN A 645 7.38 26.43 -8.86
N TRP A 646 8.22 26.41 -7.81
CA TRP A 646 8.66 27.58 -7.05
C TRP A 646 10.07 28.02 -7.45
N GLU A 647 10.24 29.30 -7.81
CA GLU A 647 11.52 29.92 -8.13
C GLU A 647 11.95 30.84 -7.00
N LEU A 648 13.19 30.72 -6.54
CA LEU A 648 13.77 31.60 -5.52
C LEU A 648 13.92 33.02 -6.10
N VAL A 649 13.13 33.98 -5.58
CA VAL A 649 13.10 35.36 -6.07
C VAL A 649 13.83 36.35 -5.16
N TRP A 650 14.01 36.00 -3.88
CA TRP A 650 14.73 36.83 -2.92
C TRP A 650 15.30 35.97 -1.79
N SER A 651 16.47 36.31 -1.28
CA SER A 651 17.05 35.63 -0.11
C SER A 651 18.02 36.52 0.65
N ASP A 652 18.19 36.25 1.93
CA ASP A 652 19.30 36.70 2.74
C ASP A 652 19.86 35.56 3.59
N GLU A 653 21.10 35.18 3.31
CA GLU A 653 21.83 34.12 4.00
C GLU A 653 22.72 34.70 5.12
N PHE A 654 22.73 36.02 5.33
CA PHE A 654 23.47 36.67 6.43
C PHE A 654 24.98 36.34 6.45
N GLU A 655 25.60 36.15 5.29
CA GLU A 655 27.03 35.83 5.14
C GLU A 655 27.94 37.08 5.14
N GLY A 656 27.35 38.28 5.08
CA GLY A 656 28.07 39.55 5.09
C GLY A 656 28.62 39.94 6.46
N SER A 657 29.54 40.91 6.53
CA SER A 657 30.04 41.42 7.82
C SER A 657 29.08 42.40 8.52
N ALA A 658 27.97 42.76 7.88
CA ALA A 658 26.98 43.71 8.36
C ALA A 658 25.60 43.40 7.77
N ILE A 659 24.54 43.89 8.42
CA ILE A 659 23.17 43.78 7.93
C ILE A 659 23.05 44.56 6.61
N ASP A 660 22.53 43.91 5.57
CA ASP A 660 22.38 44.51 4.25
C ASP A 660 21.25 45.55 4.25
N THR A 661 21.61 46.82 4.23
CA THR A 661 20.65 47.93 4.22
C THR A 661 19.93 48.08 2.88
N ALA A 662 20.34 47.38 1.82
CA ALA A 662 19.55 47.26 0.60
C ALA A 662 18.34 46.32 0.80
N LYS A 663 18.42 45.38 1.76
CA LYS A 663 17.37 44.39 2.08
C LYS A 663 16.54 44.74 3.31
N TRP A 664 17.17 45.32 4.32
CA TRP A 664 16.54 45.57 5.63
C TRP A 664 16.54 47.05 6.02
N GLU A 665 15.49 47.47 6.71
CA GLU A 665 15.35 48.77 7.38
C GLU A 665 15.05 48.54 8.87
N HIS A 666 15.81 49.16 9.77
CA HIS A 666 15.50 49.18 11.21
C HIS A 666 14.34 50.12 11.53
N GLN A 667 13.40 49.66 12.34
CA GLN A 667 12.37 50.50 12.94
C GLN A 667 12.82 50.93 14.34
N ILE A 668 13.19 52.20 14.50
CA ILE A 668 13.77 52.75 15.74
C ILE A 668 12.67 53.40 16.59
N GLY A 669 12.68 53.14 17.90
CA GLY A 669 11.77 53.74 18.88
C GLY A 669 10.72 52.80 19.45
N THR A 670 9.65 53.38 20.00
CA THR A 670 8.57 52.68 20.73
C THR A 670 7.25 52.59 19.97
N GLY A 671 7.21 53.09 18.73
CA GLY A 671 5.98 53.13 17.93
C GLY A 671 4.84 53.88 18.63
N SER A 672 3.60 53.64 18.17
CA SER A 672 2.40 54.12 18.86
C SER A 672 1.98 53.10 19.92
N GLY A 673 1.92 53.53 21.19
CA GLY A 673 1.44 52.70 22.30
C GLY A 673 2.29 51.45 22.61
N GLY A 674 3.59 51.47 22.36
CA GLY A 674 4.47 50.28 22.48
C GLY A 674 4.19 49.31 21.34
N TRP A 675 4.27 49.82 20.10
CA TRP A 675 3.96 49.13 18.84
C TRP A 675 2.61 48.40 18.80
N GLY A 676 1.61 48.93 19.52
CA GLY A 676 0.26 48.35 19.58
C GLY A 676 0.06 47.32 20.71
N ASN A 677 1.12 46.81 21.34
CA ASN A 677 1.02 45.79 22.39
C ASN A 677 1.56 46.22 23.77
N LYS A 678 1.87 47.52 23.98
CA LYS A 678 2.44 48.03 25.23
C LYS A 678 3.79 47.38 25.60
N GLU A 679 4.60 47.13 24.58
CA GLU A 679 5.99 46.66 24.68
C GLU A 679 6.85 47.64 25.53
N TRP A 680 7.87 47.13 26.25
CA TRP A 680 8.71 47.90 27.18
C TRP A 680 10.07 48.32 26.61
N GLU A 681 10.51 47.69 25.53
CA GLU A 681 11.78 47.99 24.88
C GLU A 681 11.73 49.25 24.03
N TYR A 682 12.90 49.88 23.90
CA TYR A 682 13.18 50.81 22.83
C TYR A 682 13.94 50.07 21.72
N TYR A 683 13.37 49.96 20.51
CA TYR A 683 14.08 49.35 19.38
C TYR A 683 15.19 50.28 18.88
N THR A 684 16.38 49.74 18.64
CA THR A 684 17.54 50.48 18.14
C THR A 684 18.15 49.81 16.91
N ALA A 685 19.06 50.53 16.23
CA ALA A 685 19.95 49.99 15.20
C ALA A 685 21.37 49.70 15.72
N ARG A 686 21.56 49.63 17.04
CA ARG A 686 22.87 49.36 17.65
C ARG A 686 23.31 47.93 17.37
N SER A 687 24.60 47.71 17.15
CA SER A 687 25.20 46.38 16.94
C SER A 687 24.94 45.41 18.10
N GLU A 688 24.74 45.95 19.30
CA GLU A 688 24.40 45.22 20.51
C GLU A 688 23.02 44.57 20.42
N ASN A 689 22.09 45.17 19.65
CA ASN A 689 20.72 44.70 19.49
C ASN A 689 20.49 43.96 18.17
N SER A 690 21.24 44.26 17.11
CA SER A 690 21.20 43.48 15.87
C SER A 690 22.53 43.49 15.15
N ARG A 691 23.04 42.32 14.76
CA ARG A 691 24.30 42.18 14.01
C ARG A 691 24.36 40.86 13.25
N ILE A 692 25.31 40.78 12.34
CA ILE A 692 25.72 39.48 11.78
C ILE A 692 26.83 38.91 12.66
N GLU A 693 26.64 37.70 13.16
CA GLU A 693 27.58 36.98 14.04
C GLU A 693 27.59 35.52 13.57
N ASP A 694 28.75 34.98 13.18
CA ASP A 694 28.89 33.58 12.73
C ASP A 694 27.98 33.13 11.56
N GLY A 695 27.72 34.04 10.60
CA GLY A 695 26.94 33.73 9.38
C GLY A 695 25.42 33.72 9.60
N LYS A 696 24.95 34.33 10.68
CA LYS A 696 23.52 34.46 11.04
C LYS A 696 23.23 35.89 11.49
N LEU A 697 21.99 36.30 11.31
CA LEU A 697 21.46 37.51 11.94
C LEU A 697 21.13 37.19 13.41
N VAL A 698 21.72 37.94 14.33
CA VAL A 698 21.35 37.90 15.75
C VAL A 698 20.53 39.14 16.06
N ILE A 699 19.30 38.95 16.53
CA ILE A 699 18.46 39.99 17.15
C ILE A 699 18.48 39.76 18.66
N GLU A 700 18.98 40.71 19.42
CA GLU A 700 19.27 40.58 20.86
C GLU A 700 18.53 41.62 21.70
N ALA A 701 17.67 41.14 22.59
CA ALA A 701 17.04 41.94 23.63
C ALA A 701 17.94 42.03 24.86
N ARG A 702 18.07 43.23 25.42
CA ARG A 702 18.98 43.56 26.52
C ARG A 702 18.26 44.36 27.59
N ASN A 703 18.70 44.19 28.85
CA ASN A 703 18.38 45.08 29.96
C ASN A 703 19.63 45.94 30.26
N ASP A 704 19.78 47.05 29.54
CA ASP A 704 21.02 47.85 29.51
C ASP A 704 20.83 49.33 29.85
N ASN A 705 19.63 49.74 30.29
CA ASN A 705 19.31 51.13 30.70
C ASN A 705 19.82 52.17 29.68
N TYR A 706 19.28 52.11 28.47
CA TYR A 706 19.67 53.00 27.37
C TYR A 706 18.85 54.29 27.39
N THR A 707 19.50 55.44 27.29
CA THR A 707 18.82 56.73 27.06
C THR A 707 18.91 57.10 25.58
N PRO A 708 17.81 57.00 24.82
CA PRO A 708 17.82 57.35 23.40
C PRO A 708 18.07 58.85 23.19
N PRO A 709 18.70 59.25 22.07
CA PRO A 709 18.84 60.65 21.71
C PRO A 709 17.48 61.37 21.71
N GLY A 710 17.40 62.50 22.41
CA GLY A 710 16.18 63.30 22.53
C GLY A 710 15.25 62.91 23.68
N PHE A 711 15.59 61.90 24.49
CA PHE A 711 14.84 61.50 25.68
C PHE A 711 15.58 61.89 26.96
N SER A 712 14.84 62.33 27.98
CA SER A 712 15.41 62.73 29.29
C SER A 712 15.54 61.58 30.29
N PHE A 713 14.99 60.40 29.98
CA PHE A 713 14.94 59.24 30.88
C PHE A 713 15.35 57.97 30.13
N PRO A 714 16.02 57.01 30.81
CA PRO A 714 16.44 55.76 30.21
C PRO A 714 15.26 54.79 30.03
N TYR A 715 15.34 53.97 28.99
CA TYR A 715 14.56 52.75 28.82
C TYR A 715 15.36 51.58 29.38
N SER A 716 14.76 50.79 30.27
CA SER A 716 15.44 49.64 30.86
C SER A 716 15.78 48.58 29.82
N TYR A 717 14.92 48.40 28.81
CA TYR A 717 15.08 47.36 27.80
C TYR A 717 15.34 47.95 26.41
N THR A 718 16.18 47.27 25.64
CA THR A 718 16.42 47.55 24.22
C THR A 718 16.38 46.28 23.41
N SER A 719 16.00 46.39 22.13
CA SER A 719 15.99 45.28 21.18
C SER A 719 16.13 45.80 19.75
N ALA A 720 15.92 44.96 18.74
CA ALA A 720 15.80 45.38 17.35
C ALA A 720 14.52 44.84 16.66
N ARG A 721 14.03 45.66 15.73
CA ARG A 721 12.90 45.37 14.83
C ARG A 721 13.29 45.84 13.44
N MET A 722 13.17 44.96 12.45
CA MET A 722 13.60 45.22 11.08
C MET A 722 12.54 44.77 10.08
N ARG A 723 12.50 45.43 8.92
CA ARG A 723 11.54 45.12 7.87
C ARG A 723 12.13 45.22 6.47
N THR A 724 11.46 44.59 5.51
CA THR A 724 11.82 44.59 4.07
C THR A 724 11.01 45.58 3.24
N ARG A 725 10.23 46.48 3.87
CA ARG A 725 9.31 47.40 3.18
C ARG A 725 10.01 48.21 2.08
N ASN A 726 9.52 48.11 0.84
CA ASN A 726 10.11 48.73 -0.37
C ASN A 726 11.54 48.24 -0.71
N LYS A 727 11.96 47.11 -0.15
CA LYS A 727 13.25 46.41 -0.38
C LYS A 727 13.03 44.95 -0.81
N GLY A 728 11.89 44.39 -0.43
CA GLY A 728 11.29 43.15 -0.90
C GLY A 728 9.83 43.17 -0.46
N ASP A 729 8.91 43.24 -1.42
CA ASP A 729 7.47 43.19 -1.18
C ASP A 729 6.87 42.16 -2.13
N TRP A 730 6.00 41.29 -1.63
CA TRP A 730 5.47 40.17 -2.41
C TRP A 730 3.95 40.10 -2.29
N THR A 731 3.30 39.72 -3.39
CA THR A 731 1.93 39.22 -3.38
C THR A 731 2.02 37.75 -3.76
N TYR A 732 1.62 36.88 -2.84
CA TYR A 732 1.84 35.44 -2.92
C TYR A 732 3.32 35.05 -2.91
N GLY A 733 3.59 33.86 -2.39
CA GLY A 733 4.93 33.32 -2.29
C GLY A 733 5.04 32.19 -1.28
N ARG A 734 6.17 31.49 -1.33
CA ARG A 734 6.63 30.61 -0.26
C ARG A 734 7.72 31.36 0.50
N PHE A 735 7.54 31.51 1.81
CA PHE A 735 8.45 32.22 2.70
C PHE A 735 9.06 31.20 3.64
N GLU A 736 10.38 31.06 3.63
CA GLU A 736 11.12 30.12 4.47
C GLU A 736 12.12 30.87 5.34
N LEU A 737 12.02 30.68 6.65
CA LEU A 737 12.91 31.28 7.62
C LEU A 737 13.40 30.21 8.58
N ARG A 738 14.72 30.03 8.65
CA ARG A 738 15.33 29.11 9.62
C ARG A 738 15.83 29.91 10.81
N ALA A 739 15.27 29.67 11.99
CA ALA A 739 15.61 30.46 13.18
C ALA A 739 15.60 29.62 14.46
N LYS A 740 16.42 30.03 15.44
CA LYS A 740 16.44 29.54 16.81
C LYS A 740 15.90 30.63 17.73
N LEU A 741 14.95 30.27 18.60
CA LEU A 741 14.16 31.23 19.37
C LEU A 741 14.69 31.42 20.81
N PRO A 742 14.53 32.61 21.41
CA PRO A 742 14.90 32.87 22.81
C PRO A 742 13.95 32.18 23.81
N LYS A 743 14.20 32.32 25.11
CA LYS A 743 13.29 31.88 26.18
C LYS A 743 13.26 32.85 27.36
N GLY A 744 12.14 32.91 28.06
CA GLY A 744 11.95 33.75 29.23
C GLY A 744 10.58 34.41 29.29
N GLN A 745 10.14 34.74 30.51
CA GLN A 745 8.92 35.49 30.73
C GLN A 745 9.00 36.86 30.03
N GLY A 746 7.92 37.23 29.33
CA GLY A 746 7.83 38.51 28.64
C GLY A 746 8.74 38.65 27.41
N ILE A 747 9.22 37.55 26.84
CA ILE A 747 10.01 37.56 25.62
C ILE A 747 9.13 37.11 24.44
N TRP A 748 9.08 37.93 23.37
CA TRP A 748 8.17 37.71 22.23
C TRP A 748 8.86 37.99 20.88
N PRO A 749 9.63 37.02 20.34
CA PRO A 749 10.07 37.04 18.96
C PRO A 749 8.90 36.81 17.99
N ALA A 750 8.96 37.46 16.83
CA ALA A 750 7.99 37.26 15.76
C ALA A 750 8.64 37.33 14.37
N ILE A 751 8.09 36.53 13.46
CA ILE A 751 8.31 36.56 12.02
C ILE A 751 6.94 36.74 11.38
N TRP A 752 6.75 37.86 10.70
CA TRP A 752 5.42 38.25 10.25
C TRP A 752 5.49 39.19 9.07
N MET A 753 4.34 39.50 8.50
CA MET A 753 4.21 40.35 7.34
C MET A 753 3.10 41.38 7.52
N MET A 754 3.39 42.59 7.06
CA MET A 754 2.43 43.70 7.01
C MET A 754 2.23 44.14 5.56
N PRO A 755 1.05 44.68 5.21
CA PRO A 755 0.81 45.26 3.90
C PRO A 755 1.79 46.42 3.67
N THR A 756 2.38 46.48 2.47
CA THR A 756 3.27 47.60 2.14
C THR A 756 2.47 48.89 1.92
N ASP A 757 1.25 48.76 1.42
CA ASP A 757 0.28 49.83 1.21
C ASP A 757 -1.01 49.54 2.00
N ASP A 758 -1.51 50.53 2.74
CA ASP A 758 -2.78 50.45 3.49
C ASP A 758 -4.01 50.56 2.56
N PHE A 759 -4.09 49.70 1.55
CA PHE A 759 -5.02 49.79 0.42
C PHE A 759 -6.49 49.74 0.85
N TYR A 760 -6.83 48.89 1.83
CA TYR A 760 -8.19 48.71 2.34
C TYR A 760 -8.46 49.52 3.62
N GLY A 761 -7.52 50.39 4.02
CA GLY A 761 -7.55 51.15 5.25
C GLY A 761 -6.47 50.71 6.24
N THR A 762 -6.41 51.38 7.39
CA THR A 762 -5.45 51.06 8.47
C THR A 762 -5.67 49.66 9.04
N TRP A 763 -4.72 49.19 9.83
CA TRP A 763 -4.81 47.90 10.49
C TRP A 763 -6.15 47.65 11.22
N ALA A 764 -6.77 46.47 11.13
CA ALA A 764 -6.36 45.28 10.36
C ALA A 764 -7.04 45.20 8.97
N ALA A 765 -7.64 46.29 8.48
CA ALA A 765 -8.43 46.26 7.25
C ALA A 765 -7.61 45.86 6.01
N SER A 766 -6.31 46.19 6.00
CA SER A 766 -5.35 45.78 4.95
C SER A 766 -4.59 44.48 5.26
N GLY A 767 -4.93 43.79 6.36
CA GLY A 767 -4.37 42.50 6.71
C GLY A 767 -3.11 42.54 7.58
N GLU A 768 -2.80 41.41 8.22
CA GLU A 768 -1.54 41.02 8.87
C GLU A 768 -1.38 39.51 8.70
N ILE A 769 -0.15 39.05 8.42
CA ILE A 769 0.16 37.62 8.28
C ILE A 769 1.28 37.27 9.24
N ASP A 770 0.96 36.53 10.29
CA ASP A 770 1.92 36.05 11.26
C ASP A 770 2.41 34.67 10.86
N ILE A 771 3.65 34.58 10.38
CA ILE A 771 4.28 33.31 9.95
C ILE A 771 4.67 32.50 11.19
N MET A 772 5.19 33.19 12.22
CA MET A 772 5.55 32.61 13.50
C MET A 772 5.50 33.69 14.58
N GLU A 773 4.67 33.46 15.59
CA GLU A 773 4.74 34.14 16.88
C GLU A 773 5.02 33.14 17.99
N TYR A 774 5.70 33.58 19.04
CA TYR A 774 6.21 32.68 20.08
C TYR A 774 6.23 33.34 21.45
N LEU A 775 5.77 32.61 22.47
CA LEU A 775 5.82 33.06 23.86
C LEU A 775 7.03 32.45 24.53
N GLY A 776 8.00 33.28 24.96
CA GLY A 776 9.24 32.80 25.58
C GLY A 776 9.08 31.98 26.87
N HIS A 777 7.90 32.01 27.50
CA HIS A 777 7.58 31.17 28.65
C HIS A 777 6.86 29.85 28.29
N GLU A 778 6.50 29.66 27.02
CA GLU A 778 5.88 28.44 26.45
C GLU A 778 6.79 27.92 25.31
N THR A 779 7.99 27.46 25.69
CA THR A 779 9.15 27.32 24.79
C THR A 779 9.04 26.23 23.72
N ASN A 780 8.04 25.38 23.78
CA ASN A 780 7.80 24.30 22.83
C ASN A 780 6.64 24.60 21.86
N LYS A 781 6.11 25.82 21.83
CA LYS A 781 4.93 26.17 21.03
C LYS A 781 5.08 27.47 20.26
N VAL A 782 4.59 27.48 19.03
CA VAL A 782 4.50 28.65 18.15
C VAL A 782 3.08 28.81 17.61
N TYR A 783 2.76 30.01 17.12
CA TYR A 783 1.46 30.40 16.60
C TYR A 783 1.58 30.97 15.18
N GLY A 784 0.57 30.72 14.34
CA GLY A 784 0.42 31.30 13.01
C GLY A 784 -0.97 31.88 12.85
N THR A 785 -1.06 33.17 12.54
CA THR A 785 -2.32 33.93 12.64
C THR A 785 -2.51 34.84 11.43
N LEU A 786 -3.75 34.99 10.99
CA LEU A 786 -4.17 36.07 10.10
C LEU A 786 -4.99 37.07 10.88
N HIS A 787 -4.70 38.36 10.73
CA HIS A 787 -5.58 39.44 11.15
C HIS A 787 -6.20 40.12 9.93
N TYR A 788 -7.52 40.25 9.92
CA TYR A 788 -8.30 40.76 8.79
C TYR A 788 -9.59 41.43 9.29
N GLY A 789 -10.54 41.72 8.38
CA GLY A 789 -11.84 42.29 8.73
C GLY A 789 -11.84 43.81 8.62
N GLY A 790 -12.42 44.50 9.60
CA GLY A 790 -12.47 45.96 9.64
C GLY A 790 -11.22 46.59 10.27
N GLN A 791 -11.17 47.92 10.24
CA GLN A 791 -10.22 48.69 11.05
C GLN A 791 -10.48 48.43 12.53
N TRP A 792 -9.44 48.48 13.37
CA TRP A 792 -9.60 48.35 14.82
C TRP A 792 -10.70 49.30 15.35
N PRO A 793 -11.59 48.84 16.25
CA PRO A 793 -11.62 47.53 16.92
C PRO A 793 -12.45 46.45 16.20
N SER A 794 -12.83 46.66 14.94
CA SER A 794 -13.68 45.74 14.16
C SER A 794 -12.89 44.67 13.39
N ASN A 795 -11.63 44.44 13.76
CA ASN A 795 -10.82 43.38 13.17
C ASN A 795 -11.26 41.99 13.66
N ARG A 796 -10.90 40.98 12.89
CA ARG A 796 -10.97 39.55 13.21
C ARG A 796 -9.57 38.98 13.17
N SER A 797 -9.38 37.86 13.85
CA SER A 797 -8.20 37.03 13.65
C SER A 797 -8.59 35.56 13.62
N HIS A 798 -7.83 34.79 12.85
CA HIS A 798 -7.96 33.34 12.79
C HIS A 798 -6.56 32.73 12.71
N GLY A 799 -6.30 31.71 13.52
CA GLY A 799 -4.98 31.11 13.64
C GLY A 799 -5.01 29.80 14.41
N SER A 800 -3.91 29.07 14.35
CA SER A 800 -3.65 27.85 15.11
C SER A 800 -2.27 27.91 15.75
N SER A 801 -1.90 26.85 16.45
CA SER A 801 -0.60 26.71 17.08
C SER A 801 0.02 25.36 16.76
N TYR A 802 1.35 25.31 16.76
CA TYR A 802 2.11 24.07 16.66
C TYR A 802 2.92 23.85 17.94
N VAL A 803 2.84 22.63 18.48
CA VAL A 803 3.62 22.19 19.64
C VAL A 803 4.63 21.16 19.16
N LEU A 804 5.91 21.36 19.49
CA LEU A 804 6.95 20.39 19.17
C LEU A 804 6.65 19.03 19.85
N PRO A 805 6.79 17.90 19.13
CA PRO A 805 6.64 16.57 19.71
C PRO A 805 7.61 16.31 20.88
N SER A 806 8.79 16.93 20.83
CA SER A 806 9.81 16.87 21.88
C SER A 806 10.74 18.08 21.80
N GLY A 807 11.24 18.54 22.95
CA GLY A 807 12.21 19.65 23.02
C GLY A 807 11.56 21.04 22.97
N ASN A 808 12.39 22.06 22.73
CA ASN A 808 11.98 23.46 22.69
C ASN A 808 12.57 24.17 21.47
N PHE A 809 11.88 25.20 20.97
CA PHE A 809 12.38 26.08 19.91
C PHE A 809 13.63 26.88 20.29
N SER A 810 13.99 26.86 21.58
CA SER A 810 15.22 27.46 22.10
C SER A 810 16.43 26.53 22.13
N ASP A 811 16.24 25.25 21.76
CA ASP A 811 17.30 24.25 21.82
C ASP A 811 18.08 24.20 20.50
N ASP A 812 17.40 24.27 19.35
CA ASP A 812 18.01 24.25 18.00
C ASP A 812 17.32 25.22 17.02
N PHE A 813 17.82 25.29 15.79
CA PHE A 813 17.22 26.03 14.68
C PHE A 813 16.11 25.21 14.02
N HIS A 814 14.97 25.86 13.82
CA HIS A 814 13.79 25.28 13.19
C HIS A 814 13.44 26.03 11.90
N LEU A 815 12.83 25.34 10.93
CA LEU A 815 12.32 25.93 9.69
C LEU A 815 10.87 26.36 9.87
N PHE A 816 10.61 27.66 9.79
CA PHE A 816 9.27 28.24 9.71
C PHE A 816 8.95 28.54 8.25
N ARG A 817 7.85 27.98 7.74
CA ARG A 817 7.43 28.21 6.36
C ARG A 817 5.97 28.63 6.26
N LEU A 818 5.72 29.64 5.43
CA LEU A 818 4.39 30.00 4.93
C LEU A 818 4.34 29.77 3.42
N GLU A 819 3.33 29.05 2.94
CA GLU A 819 2.94 29.09 1.54
C GLU A 819 1.68 29.93 1.40
N TRP A 820 1.78 31.04 0.68
CA TRP A 820 0.68 31.95 0.41
C TRP A 820 0.40 31.96 -1.09
N GLU A 821 -0.76 31.45 -1.47
CA GLU A 821 -1.27 31.38 -2.83
C GLU A 821 -2.56 32.20 -2.94
N PRO A 822 -3.07 32.46 -4.16
CA PRO A 822 -4.41 33.00 -4.34
C PRO A 822 -5.45 32.13 -3.61
N GLY A 823 -5.88 32.63 -2.45
CA GLY A 823 -6.97 32.05 -1.69
C GLY A 823 -6.65 31.04 -0.60
N VAL A 824 -5.39 30.64 -0.45
CA VAL A 824 -5.02 29.68 0.58
C VAL A 824 -3.67 30.06 1.18
N MET A 825 -3.58 29.90 2.49
CA MET A 825 -2.33 29.99 3.22
C MET A 825 -2.08 28.72 4.02
N ARG A 826 -0.83 28.24 4.02
CA ARG A 826 -0.40 27.02 4.70
C ARG A 826 0.84 27.31 5.55
N TRP A 827 0.81 26.93 6.82
CA TRP A 827 1.92 27.11 7.75
C TRP A 827 2.58 25.78 8.06
N TYR A 828 3.91 25.80 8.10
CA TYR A 828 4.74 24.65 8.39
C TYR A 828 5.79 24.98 9.45
N VAL A 829 6.11 23.99 10.26
CA VAL A 829 7.30 23.95 11.13
C VAL A 829 8.06 22.68 10.80
N ASP A 830 9.35 22.77 10.47
CA ASP A 830 10.21 21.63 10.11
C ASP A 830 9.55 20.69 9.09
N ASP A 831 9.02 21.29 8.02
CA ASP A 831 8.25 20.64 6.95
C ASP A 831 6.90 20.00 7.35
N VAL A 832 6.52 20.07 8.63
CA VAL A 832 5.20 19.64 9.13
C VAL A 832 4.15 20.72 8.89
N LEU A 833 3.18 20.47 8.01
CA LEU A 833 1.99 21.30 7.82
C LEU A 833 1.10 21.22 9.07
N TYR A 834 0.95 22.32 9.81
CA TYR A 834 0.11 22.34 11.02
C TYR A 834 -1.17 23.17 10.87
N GLN A 835 -1.26 24.01 9.84
CA GLN A 835 -2.40 24.88 9.62
C GLN A 835 -2.57 25.19 8.13
N THR A 836 -3.81 25.08 7.66
CA THR A 836 -4.25 25.57 6.34
C THR A 836 -5.47 26.44 6.55
N GLN A 837 -5.51 27.62 5.93
CA GLN A 837 -6.69 28.48 5.91
C GLN A 837 -7.19 28.62 4.45
N PRO A 838 -8.31 27.99 4.06
CA PRO A 838 -8.86 27.99 2.69
C PRO A 838 -9.91 29.11 2.43
N PRO A 839 -10.40 29.30 1.18
CA PRO A 839 -11.46 30.25 0.84
C PRO A 839 -12.86 29.87 1.36
N PRO A 840 -13.75 30.83 1.73
CA PRO A 840 -13.49 32.20 2.17
C PRO A 840 -13.74 32.37 3.68
N GLU A 841 -12.68 32.21 4.49
CA GLU A 841 -12.74 32.55 5.93
C GLU A 841 -12.37 34.02 6.22
N TRP A 842 -11.61 34.68 5.34
CA TRP A 842 -11.18 36.08 5.51
C TRP A 842 -11.83 37.07 4.54
N TYR A 843 -11.95 38.32 5.00
CA TYR A 843 -12.55 39.43 4.26
C TYR A 843 -12.06 40.79 4.78
N THR A 844 -12.35 41.86 4.04
CA THR A 844 -12.30 43.27 4.50
C THR A 844 -13.57 43.99 4.03
N THR A 845 -13.51 45.31 3.76
CA THR A 845 -14.59 46.03 3.04
C THR A 845 -14.86 45.49 1.64
N THR A 846 -13.90 44.75 1.08
CA THR A 846 -14.03 43.99 -0.17
C THR A 846 -14.08 42.50 0.16
N PRO A 847 -14.89 41.69 -0.55
CA PRO A 847 -14.90 40.24 -0.40
C PRO A 847 -13.53 39.61 -0.64
N PHE A 848 -13.39 38.36 -0.20
CA PHE A 848 -12.27 37.48 -0.54
C PHE A 848 -11.84 37.62 -2.02
N PRO A 849 -10.53 37.62 -2.34
CA PRO A 849 -9.39 37.29 -1.48
C PRO A 849 -8.85 38.45 -0.64
N ALA A 850 -9.48 39.63 -0.68
CA ALA A 850 -9.06 40.76 0.15
C ALA A 850 -9.15 40.43 1.66
N PRO A 851 -8.20 40.88 2.49
CA PRO A 851 -7.14 41.83 2.17
C PRO A 851 -5.81 41.20 1.68
N PHE A 852 -5.72 39.87 1.61
CA PHE A 852 -4.49 39.14 1.27
C PHE A 852 -4.32 38.97 -0.25
N ASP A 853 -4.45 40.08 -0.97
CA ASP A 853 -4.37 40.17 -2.44
C ASP A 853 -3.57 41.43 -2.88
N LYS A 854 -2.77 41.98 -1.96
CA LYS A 854 -1.88 43.12 -2.18
C LYS A 854 -0.46 42.74 -1.77
N ARG A 855 0.52 43.65 -1.96
CA ARG A 855 1.92 43.36 -1.62
C ARG A 855 2.16 43.52 -0.11
N PHE A 856 2.85 42.56 0.47
CA PHE A 856 3.24 42.53 1.88
C PHE A 856 4.76 42.49 2.00
N HIS A 857 5.29 43.03 3.10
CA HIS A 857 6.71 42.99 3.46
C HIS A 857 6.92 42.22 4.75
N LEU A 858 8.04 41.51 4.85
CA LEU A 858 8.48 40.80 6.05
C LEU A 858 8.96 41.75 7.15
N ILE A 859 8.68 41.37 8.40
CA ILE A 859 9.16 41.98 9.65
C ILE A 859 9.77 40.89 10.54
N LEU A 860 10.93 41.19 11.12
CA LEU A 860 11.59 40.39 12.16
C LEU A 860 11.75 41.26 13.41
N ASN A 861 11.34 40.79 14.58
CA ASN A 861 11.58 41.49 15.84
C ASN A 861 11.69 40.54 17.03
N LEU A 862 12.24 41.07 18.11
CA LEU A 862 12.25 40.45 19.43
C LEU A 862 11.70 41.44 20.46
N ALA A 863 10.43 41.35 20.79
CA ALA A 863 9.77 42.24 21.74
C ALA A 863 10.02 41.82 23.20
N VAL A 864 9.91 42.78 24.11
CA VAL A 864 10.06 42.62 25.55
C VAL A 864 8.83 43.21 26.27
N GLY A 865 8.02 42.33 26.84
CA GLY A 865 6.78 42.72 27.50
C GLY A 865 5.60 42.82 26.55
N GLY A 866 4.46 43.24 27.10
CA GLY A 866 3.22 43.44 26.38
C GLY A 866 2.06 42.63 26.93
N ASN A 867 0.86 42.85 26.38
CA ASN A 867 -0.36 42.27 26.96
C ASN A 867 -0.41 40.73 26.83
N TRP A 868 0.17 40.17 25.76
CA TRP A 868 0.13 38.73 25.51
C TRP A 868 1.26 37.93 26.18
N PRO A 869 2.57 38.24 25.98
CA PRO A 869 3.64 37.50 26.64
C PRO A 869 3.77 37.81 28.14
N GLY A 870 3.00 38.76 28.67
CA GLY A 870 3.23 39.36 29.97
C GLY A 870 4.53 40.16 30.01
N TYR A 871 4.93 40.64 31.18
CA TYR A 871 6.14 41.45 31.34
C TYR A 871 7.29 40.64 31.96
N PRO A 872 8.57 40.98 31.67
CA PRO A 872 9.71 40.40 32.36
C PRO A 872 9.56 40.48 33.88
N ASN A 873 10.00 39.43 34.57
CA ASN A 873 10.02 39.36 36.02
C ASN A 873 11.38 38.84 36.51
N ALA A 874 11.50 38.52 37.81
CA ALA A 874 12.75 38.06 38.42
C ALA A 874 13.33 36.77 37.79
N SER A 875 12.55 35.98 37.04
CA SER A 875 13.05 34.79 36.34
C SER A 875 13.58 35.08 34.93
N THR A 876 13.36 36.29 34.40
CA THR A 876 13.76 36.65 33.04
C THR A 876 15.24 37.03 33.01
N GLN A 877 16.06 36.21 32.35
CA GLN A 877 17.49 36.45 32.20
C GLN A 877 17.77 37.17 30.88
N PHE A 878 18.54 38.25 30.92
CA PHE A 878 19.03 38.96 29.73
C PHE A 878 20.54 38.75 29.56
N PRO A 879 21.07 38.75 28.33
CA PRO A 879 20.37 38.99 27.07
C PRO A 879 19.54 37.79 26.57
N GLN A 880 18.58 38.06 25.69
CA GLN A 880 17.81 37.04 24.96
C GLN A 880 18.01 37.24 23.46
N ARG A 881 18.19 36.13 22.72
CA ARG A 881 18.58 36.14 21.31
C ARG A 881 17.61 35.36 20.46
N MET A 882 17.12 35.99 19.40
CA MET A 882 16.60 35.31 18.22
C MET A 882 17.72 35.24 17.20
N GLU A 883 18.06 34.03 16.79
CA GLU A 883 19.12 33.77 15.82
C GLU A 883 18.47 33.32 14.52
N VAL A 884 18.59 34.14 13.47
CA VAL A 884 18.03 33.84 12.15
C VAL A 884 19.16 33.41 11.25
N ASP A 885 19.09 32.14 10.86
CA ASP A 885 20.03 31.54 9.94
C ASP A 885 19.81 32.17 8.56
N TYR A 886 18.66 32.01 7.91
CA TYR A 886 18.36 32.60 6.58
C TYR A 886 16.91 33.07 6.50
N VAL A 887 16.66 33.89 5.49
CA VAL A 887 15.32 34.21 4.98
C VAL A 887 15.30 33.96 3.47
N ARG A 888 14.36 33.16 2.96
CA ARG A 888 14.20 32.86 1.53
C ARG A 888 12.76 33.06 1.11
N VAL A 889 12.56 33.65 -0.07
CA VAL A 889 11.24 33.87 -0.67
C VAL A 889 11.23 33.32 -2.08
N TYR A 890 10.22 32.50 -2.37
CA TYR A 890 10.00 31.88 -3.66
C TYR A 890 8.64 32.28 -4.23
N GLN A 891 8.52 32.34 -5.55
CA GLN A 891 7.24 32.57 -6.24
C GLN A 891 7.03 31.51 -7.33
N LYS A 892 5.76 31.22 -7.66
CA LYS A 892 5.46 30.27 -8.74
C LYS A 892 5.90 30.83 -10.10
N ARG A 893 6.36 29.93 -10.97
CA ARG A 893 6.63 30.24 -12.38
C ARG A 893 5.38 30.54 -13.20
#